data_AF-A0A1I5H097-F1
#
_entry.id   AF-A0A1I5H097-F1
#
_cell.length_a   1.000
_cell.length_b   1.000
_cell.length_c   1.000
_cell.angle_alpha   90.00
_cell.angle_beta   90.00
_cell.angle_gamma   90.00
#
_symmetry.space_group_name_H-M   'P 1'
#
loop_
_entity.id
_entity.type
_entity.pdbx_description
1 polymer ?
#
loop_
_entity_poly.entity_id
_entity_poly.type
_entity_poly.pdbx_seq_one_letter_code
_entity_poly.pdbx_strand_id
1 'polypeptide(L)'
;MTRFRSLTAAALLLAGTSLAIPTLGAARAQEQQPAKRVYPPIAETPIRTSSFDLALRSDTQTLSRLSPTGDAAFDFTPGAREAERAGDGYVHIGDINLRLRTPGGAWTDFASAHRRQPIRLLPAAGRVLAAADITASLGASPIKVERRWIDDHGVLALRFTLTNTSTQPIEIGGLGLPMIFDNIISDRDLEQAHAQASFVDPYIGRDAGYLQVARLNGKGPALLVLPEKGTPLEAYRPIMEVRGARDTDMFTDRSPRGQTSEGFYDWTIASKGFADKEWAKAGEQWNTPTSFTMAPGKSRTIGVRFVTSPSISAIEDTLVANKRPVAVGIPGYVVPTDQDASLFLRSPQRIAKVESLPAGALTATKVAGAKGWVRYAVRSSGWGRASLAITYADGSVQTVSYFITKPLDQAMADLGRFSTTQQWYENKADPFGRNPAILTYDREAGKIVTQDPRVWISGMSDEGGGGGWVAAMAKQLDNPDPAEVAKLQRLVDETVEGRLQVADGEHAGAVRKSIFYYDPVEHPGYYDAATNWKSWTSWSKKDAGDLGRAYNYPHVAIGHWVLYRVARNHPGMVTAHPWRWYLDHAYQTTVAMMRDAPYYTQFGLMEGDVFVDILKDLKREGLTTEATEMERLMKGRADHWRTLTYPFGSEMAWDSTGQPEVYAWMRYFGYQPQADETRQVILAYDPAIPSWGYNGNARRYWDFLYGGKYPRIERQIHHYGSALNAVPLLDAYRADPSDLRLLRIAYGGVMGGITNIDQQGFSSAAFHSAPDMMKWDPYSGDYGMGFYGHAVTAASYLVKDATFGWLGFGGNVNQASGTVITIAPKDGARSRLFVAPAGLWITLTAGKIANAAYDTATGAVTLKLDPASSTTPAARITLETTTAGGHPYTVPGGRMERGEYTVPLSMAATDVQLQPN
;
A
#
# COMPACT_ATOMS: atom_id res chain seq x y z
N MET A 1 87.35 15.85 23.82
CA MET A 1 88.11 15.14 22.76
C MET A 1 87.30 13.91 22.33
N THR A 2 87.32 13.54 21.05
CA THR A 2 87.21 12.17 20.45
C THR A 2 86.29 11.09 21.10
N ARG A 3 85.54 10.26 20.36
CA ARG A 3 85.22 10.18 18.91
C ARG A 3 84.03 9.22 18.70
N PHE A 4 83.16 9.62 17.78
CA PHE A 4 82.19 8.83 17.01
C PHE A 4 82.58 7.39 16.59
N ARG A 5 81.56 6.51 16.58
CA ARG A 5 81.15 5.52 15.53
C ARG A 5 80.14 4.54 16.19
N SER A 6 79.05 4.06 15.59
CA SER A 6 78.49 4.15 14.22
C SER A 6 76.93 4.14 14.32
N LEU A 7 76.05 3.99 13.31
CA LEU A 7 76.09 3.73 11.84
C LEU A 7 74.77 4.31 11.21
N THR A 8 74.63 4.27 9.88
CA THR A 8 73.40 4.34 9.01
C THR A 8 72.09 4.96 9.55
N ALA A 9 71.52 6.07 9.04
CA ALA A 9 71.45 6.71 7.71
C ALA A 9 70.41 6.16 6.71
N ALA A 10 69.33 6.93 6.50
CA ALA A 10 68.53 7.07 5.27
C ALA A 10 67.76 8.41 5.36
N ALA A 11 67.50 9.10 4.23
CA ALA A 11 67.04 10.50 4.24
C ALA A 11 65.94 10.81 3.20
N LEU A 12 65.03 11.72 3.58
CA LEU A 12 64.29 12.70 2.74
C LEU A 12 63.51 12.19 1.50
N LEU A 13 62.18 12.40 1.42
CA LEU A 13 61.59 13.68 0.98
C LEU A 13 60.08 13.86 1.33
N LEU A 14 59.67 15.12 1.39
CA LEU A 14 58.37 15.72 1.76
C LEU A 14 57.04 15.05 1.34
N ALA A 15 56.04 15.13 2.23
CA ALA A 15 54.62 15.39 1.93
C ALA A 15 53.96 16.16 3.10
N GLY A 16 52.89 16.93 2.84
CA GLY A 16 52.38 17.96 3.75
C GLY A 16 51.42 17.52 4.86
N THR A 17 51.41 18.26 5.98
CA THR A 17 50.53 18.04 7.13
C THR A 17 49.26 18.88 7.04
N SER A 18 48.14 18.27 6.66
CA SER A 18 46.80 18.84 6.80
C SER A 18 46.28 18.64 8.23
N LEU A 19 45.96 19.73 8.93
CA LEU A 19 45.33 19.71 10.25
C LEU A 19 43.88 19.20 10.13
N ALA A 20 43.57 18.09 10.79
CA ALA A 20 42.22 17.56 10.85
C ALA A 20 41.39 18.30 11.91
N ILE A 21 40.21 18.79 11.50
CA ILE A 21 39.19 19.37 12.38
C ILE A 21 38.32 18.21 12.90
N PRO A 22 38.04 18.11 14.22
CA PRO A 22 37.28 17.01 14.78
C PRO A 22 35.79 17.13 14.42
N THR A 23 35.24 16.11 13.76
CA THR A 23 33.81 15.97 13.52
C THR A 23 33.08 15.65 14.82
N LEU A 24 32.23 16.56 15.30
CA LEU A 24 31.30 16.30 16.39
C LEU A 24 30.20 15.34 15.91
N GLY A 25 30.40 14.05 16.16
CA GLY A 25 29.47 13.00 15.77
C GLY A 25 28.15 13.09 16.55
N ALA A 26 27.03 12.98 15.82
CA ALA A 26 25.74 12.69 16.44
C ALA A 26 25.80 11.31 17.11
N ALA A 27 25.34 11.23 18.37
CA ALA A 27 25.40 10.02 19.17
C ALA A 27 24.37 8.96 18.71
N ARG A 28 24.65 8.27 17.61
CA ARG A 28 24.21 6.86 17.51
C ARG A 28 25.17 6.04 18.36
N ALA A 29 24.62 5.37 19.37
CA ALA A 29 25.32 4.24 19.98
C ALA A 29 25.55 3.23 18.85
N GLN A 30 26.80 3.11 18.40
CA GLN A 30 27.23 2.00 17.58
C GLN A 30 27.33 0.79 18.52
N GLU A 31 26.16 0.24 18.88
CA GLU A 31 26.06 -1.02 19.61
C GLU A 31 26.97 -2.01 18.88
N GLN A 32 27.95 -2.55 19.60
CA GLN A 32 28.72 -3.67 19.11
C GLN A 32 27.71 -4.75 18.74
N GLN A 33 27.61 -5.11 17.45
CA GLN A 33 26.70 -6.15 17.01
C GLN A 33 26.92 -7.37 17.92
N PRO A 34 25.93 -7.77 18.73
CA PRO A 34 26.13 -8.85 19.67
C PRO A 34 26.51 -10.10 18.88
N ALA A 35 27.52 -10.83 19.36
CA ALA A 35 28.05 -11.99 18.67
C ALA A 35 26.89 -12.93 18.28
N LYS A 36 26.71 -13.17 16.97
CA LYS A 36 25.56 -13.91 16.43
C LYS A 36 25.43 -15.23 17.18
N ARG A 37 24.30 -15.41 17.87
CA ARG A 37 24.04 -16.59 18.69
C ARG A 37 24.05 -17.82 17.79
N VAL A 38 24.99 -18.72 18.03
CA VAL A 38 25.08 -19.98 17.29
C VAL A 38 24.04 -20.95 17.88
N TYR A 39 23.16 -21.44 17.03
CA TYR A 39 22.17 -22.46 17.37
C TYR A 39 22.61 -23.82 16.79
N PRO A 40 22.33 -24.95 17.48
CA PRO A 40 22.64 -26.27 16.94
C PRO A 40 21.80 -26.53 15.67
N PRO A 41 22.37 -27.17 14.63
CA PRO A 41 21.62 -27.50 13.42
C PRO A 41 20.51 -28.49 13.73
N ILE A 42 19.37 -28.35 13.04
CA ILE A 42 18.25 -29.27 13.13
C ILE A 42 18.40 -30.37 12.08
N ALA A 43 18.08 -31.60 12.47
CA ALA A 43 18.09 -32.73 11.55
C ALA A 43 16.89 -32.66 10.61
N GLU A 44 17.14 -32.74 9.32
CA GLU A 44 16.12 -32.62 8.26
C GLU A 44 16.06 -33.88 7.39
N THR A 45 14.89 -34.10 6.80
CA THR A 45 14.64 -35.09 5.75
C THR A 45 14.36 -34.33 4.45
N PRO A 46 15.30 -34.32 3.48
CA PRO A 46 15.08 -33.67 2.19
C PRO A 46 14.10 -34.47 1.33
N ILE A 47 13.19 -33.78 0.64
CA ILE A 47 12.17 -34.36 -0.24
C ILE A 47 12.11 -33.54 -1.53
N ARG A 48 11.98 -34.22 -2.68
CA ARG A 48 11.82 -33.59 -3.99
C ARG A 48 10.44 -33.89 -4.56
N THR A 49 9.81 -32.86 -5.12
CA THR A 49 8.60 -32.95 -5.95
C THR A 49 8.91 -32.38 -7.34
N SER A 50 7.94 -32.35 -8.26
CA SER A 50 8.13 -31.72 -9.58
C SER A 50 8.26 -30.19 -9.55
N SER A 51 7.86 -29.53 -8.45
CA SER A 51 7.88 -28.06 -8.32
C SER A 51 8.79 -27.54 -7.21
N PHE A 52 9.15 -28.38 -6.23
CA PHE A 52 9.93 -27.96 -5.07
C PHE A 52 11.03 -28.95 -4.68
N ASP A 53 12.18 -28.39 -4.31
CA ASP A 53 13.19 -28.98 -3.42
C ASP A 53 12.89 -28.53 -1.98
N LEU A 54 12.25 -29.39 -1.19
CA LEU A 54 11.81 -29.09 0.17
C LEU A 54 12.55 -29.91 1.24
N ALA A 55 12.44 -29.49 2.49
CA ALA A 55 12.89 -30.26 3.65
C ALA A 55 11.83 -30.27 4.75
N LEU A 56 11.69 -31.41 5.40
CA LEU A 56 10.89 -31.56 6.62
C LEU A 56 11.84 -31.80 7.80
N ARG A 57 11.59 -31.16 8.95
CA ARG A 57 12.33 -31.49 10.16
C ARG A 57 12.07 -32.93 10.59
N SER A 58 13.11 -33.63 11.01
CA SER A 58 13.01 -35.05 11.39
C SER A 58 12.37 -35.28 12.76
N ASP A 59 12.31 -34.26 13.63
CA ASP A 59 11.72 -34.31 14.97
C ASP A 59 10.20 -34.04 14.97
N THR A 60 9.74 -33.08 14.16
CA THR A 60 8.34 -32.63 14.12
C THR A 60 7.61 -32.99 12.83
N GLN A 61 8.29 -33.33 11.74
CA GLN A 61 7.76 -33.42 10.36
C GLN A 61 7.02 -32.14 9.89
N THR A 62 7.38 -30.96 10.42
CA THR A 62 6.97 -29.67 9.83
C THR A 62 7.97 -29.23 8.76
N LEU A 63 7.53 -28.34 7.86
CA LEU A 63 8.33 -27.80 6.77
C LEU A 63 9.38 -26.82 7.33
N SER A 64 10.65 -27.02 6.95
CA SER A 64 11.78 -26.13 7.27
C SER A 64 12.38 -25.45 6.04
N ARG A 65 12.17 -26.01 4.85
CA ARG A 65 12.61 -25.43 3.56
C ARG A 65 11.59 -25.69 2.45
N LEU A 66 11.34 -24.70 1.61
CA LEU A 66 10.50 -24.79 0.41
C LEU A 66 11.12 -23.96 -0.74
N SER A 67 12.11 -24.52 -1.42
CA SER A 67 12.73 -23.89 -2.60
C SER A 67 12.06 -24.33 -3.90
N PRO A 68 11.84 -23.43 -4.88
CA PRO A 68 11.45 -23.83 -6.23
C PRO A 68 12.49 -24.78 -6.85
N THR A 69 12.05 -25.81 -7.57
CA THR A 69 12.97 -26.65 -8.34
C THR A 69 13.74 -25.80 -9.35
N GLY A 70 15.08 -25.82 -9.25
CA GLY A 70 15.98 -25.03 -10.10
C GLY A 70 16.42 -23.68 -9.51
N ASP A 71 15.79 -23.18 -8.43
CA ASP A 71 16.26 -22.01 -7.67
C ASP A 71 16.47 -22.39 -6.20
N ALA A 72 17.56 -23.13 -5.94
CA ALA A 72 17.93 -23.56 -4.60
C ALA A 72 18.48 -22.42 -3.71
N ALA A 73 18.77 -21.24 -4.27
CA ALA A 73 19.25 -20.08 -3.53
C ALA A 73 18.11 -19.33 -2.80
N PHE A 74 16.87 -19.51 -3.26
CA PHE A 74 15.68 -18.93 -2.66
C PHE A 74 14.87 -19.97 -1.86
N ASP A 75 14.27 -19.55 -0.76
CA ASP A 75 13.40 -20.35 0.09
C ASP A 75 12.17 -19.52 0.44
N PHE A 76 10.96 -20.05 0.22
CA PHE A 76 9.74 -19.37 0.65
C PHE A 76 9.59 -19.36 2.19
N THR A 77 10.20 -20.31 2.89
CA THR A 77 10.18 -20.42 4.36
C THR A 77 11.45 -19.81 4.98
N PRO A 78 11.44 -19.42 6.27
CA PRO A 78 12.62 -18.84 6.93
C PRO A 78 13.68 -19.90 7.29
N GLY A 79 14.03 -20.81 6.37
CA GLY A 79 14.93 -21.95 6.61
C GLY A 79 16.34 -21.55 7.03
N ALA A 80 16.83 -20.39 6.59
CA ALA A 80 18.08 -19.80 7.07
C ALA A 80 18.08 -19.48 8.58
N ARG A 81 16.90 -19.44 9.22
CA ARG A 81 16.68 -19.25 10.66
C ARG A 81 16.10 -20.49 11.36
N GLU A 82 16.03 -21.64 10.69
CA GLU A 82 15.41 -22.87 11.24
C GLU A 82 16.02 -23.28 12.61
N ALA A 83 17.35 -23.22 12.75
CA ALA A 83 18.03 -23.53 14.00
C ALA A 83 17.69 -22.55 15.15
N GLU A 84 17.42 -21.28 14.85
CA GLU A 84 16.93 -20.27 15.80
C GLU A 84 15.47 -20.57 16.23
N ARG A 85 14.66 -21.04 15.27
CA ARG A 85 13.23 -21.38 15.42
C ARG A 85 12.97 -22.79 15.97
N ALA A 86 14.01 -23.49 16.41
CA ALA A 86 13.94 -24.92 16.70
C ALA A 86 12.94 -25.35 17.80
N GLY A 87 12.68 -24.49 18.79
CA GLY A 87 12.03 -24.88 20.05
C GLY A 87 10.50 -24.78 20.10
N ASP A 88 9.98 -25.09 21.29
CA ASP A 88 8.59 -24.79 21.69
C ASP A 88 8.26 -23.32 21.45
N GLY A 89 7.02 -23.04 21.04
CA GLY A 89 6.52 -21.69 20.79
C GLY A 89 6.95 -21.06 19.47
N TYR A 90 7.67 -21.77 18.59
CA TYR A 90 7.87 -21.34 17.20
C TYR A 90 6.98 -22.15 16.25
N VAL A 91 6.11 -21.48 15.49
CA VAL A 91 5.24 -22.14 14.50
C VAL A 91 5.96 -22.40 13.18
N HIS A 92 5.57 -23.48 12.51
CA HIS A 92 6.05 -23.90 11.18
C HIS A 92 4.86 -24.32 10.30
N ILE A 93 5.02 -24.31 8.97
CA ILE A 93 4.01 -24.88 8.07
C ILE A 93 3.95 -26.40 8.34
N GLY A 94 2.78 -26.90 8.72
CA GLY A 94 2.61 -28.26 9.24
C GLY A 94 2.31 -28.33 10.74
N ASP A 95 2.24 -27.21 11.46
CA ASP A 95 1.55 -27.11 12.74
C ASP A 95 0.02 -26.89 12.57
N ILE A 96 -0.72 -26.96 13.68
CA ILE A 96 -2.17 -26.75 13.72
C ILE A 96 -2.62 -26.10 15.05
N ASN A 97 -3.57 -25.17 14.96
CA ASN A 97 -4.21 -24.45 16.05
C ASN A 97 -5.70 -24.82 16.13
N LEU A 98 -6.17 -25.29 17.29
CA LEU A 98 -7.54 -25.75 17.54
C LEU A 98 -8.15 -25.04 18.75
N ARG A 99 -9.34 -24.43 18.59
CA ARG A 99 -10.20 -23.95 19.67
C ARG A 99 -11.50 -24.74 19.67
N LEU A 100 -11.73 -25.45 20.77
CA LEU A 100 -12.75 -26.48 20.91
C LEU A 100 -13.68 -26.20 22.10
N ARG A 101 -14.92 -26.70 22.05
CA ARG A 101 -15.78 -26.84 23.24
C ARG A 101 -16.69 -28.06 23.12
N THR A 102 -17.18 -28.57 24.25
CA THR A 102 -18.44 -29.32 24.25
C THR A 102 -19.60 -28.33 23.97
N PRO A 103 -20.72 -28.75 23.37
CA PRO A 103 -21.87 -27.86 23.14
C PRO A 103 -22.31 -27.14 24.41
N GLY A 104 -22.35 -25.80 24.38
CA GLY A 104 -22.66 -24.95 25.54
C GLY A 104 -21.52 -24.76 26.55
N GLY A 105 -20.38 -25.42 26.38
CA GLY A 105 -19.19 -25.28 27.24
C GLY A 105 -18.30 -24.07 26.91
N ALA A 106 -17.24 -23.89 27.70
CA ALA A 106 -16.23 -22.86 27.46
C ALA A 106 -15.26 -23.26 26.33
N TRP A 107 -14.71 -22.26 25.64
CA TRP A 107 -13.69 -22.45 24.60
C TRP A 107 -12.32 -22.77 25.21
N THR A 108 -11.74 -23.90 24.80
CA THR A 108 -10.42 -24.40 25.20
C THR A 108 -9.48 -24.49 23.98
N ASP A 109 -8.24 -24.05 24.16
CA ASP A 109 -7.24 -23.94 23.09
C ASP A 109 -6.21 -25.08 23.11
N PHE A 110 -5.75 -25.50 21.94
CA PHE A 110 -4.73 -26.53 21.74
C PHE A 110 -3.89 -26.17 20.50
N ALA A 111 -2.56 -26.17 20.61
CA ALA A 111 -1.66 -25.74 19.54
C ALA A 111 -0.43 -26.65 19.46
N SER A 112 -0.15 -27.25 18.29
CA SER A 112 0.92 -28.26 18.16
C SER A 112 2.34 -27.71 18.30
N ALA A 113 2.51 -26.38 18.18
CA ALA A 113 3.77 -25.68 18.36
C ALA A 113 4.02 -25.25 19.82
N HIS A 114 2.99 -25.17 20.66
CA HIS A 114 3.10 -24.56 21.99
C HIS A 114 3.98 -25.36 22.95
N ARG A 115 3.82 -26.69 22.98
CA ARG A 115 4.68 -27.66 23.68
C ARG A 115 4.83 -28.91 22.82
N ARG A 116 5.92 -29.01 22.09
CA ARG A 116 6.18 -30.11 21.16
C ARG A 116 6.45 -31.40 21.95
N GLN A 117 5.96 -32.50 21.42
CA GLN A 117 6.21 -33.86 21.93
C GLN A 117 6.66 -34.75 20.76
N PRO A 118 7.38 -35.86 21.01
CA PRO A 118 7.81 -36.77 19.96
C PRO A 118 6.63 -37.26 19.11
N ILE A 119 6.74 -37.07 17.80
CA ILE A 119 5.71 -37.53 16.85
C ILE A 119 5.70 -39.05 16.73
N ARG A 120 4.52 -39.64 16.51
CA ARG A 120 4.41 -41.07 16.19
C ARG A 120 4.30 -41.23 14.68
N LEU A 121 5.39 -41.68 14.04
CA LEU A 121 5.44 -41.92 12.61
C LEU A 121 4.33 -42.89 12.15
N LEU A 122 3.73 -42.60 11.00
CA LEU A 122 2.72 -43.42 10.35
C LEU A 122 3.26 -43.91 8.99
N PRO A 123 2.74 -45.01 8.43
CA PRO A 123 3.18 -45.52 7.15
C PRO A 123 3.09 -44.47 6.03
N ALA A 124 4.23 -44.18 5.41
CA ALA A 124 4.37 -43.41 4.18
C ALA A 124 4.55 -44.41 3.02
N ALA A 125 3.64 -44.37 2.05
CA ALA A 125 3.63 -45.28 0.92
C ALA A 125 2.94 -44.63 -0.30
N GLY A 126 3.36 -45.02 -1.51
CA GLY A 126 2.86 -44.46 -2.75
C GLY A 126 3.13 -42.95 -2.82
N ARG A 127 2.05 -42.15 -2.72
CA ARG A 127 2.10 -40.68 -2.78
C ARG A 127 2.26 -39.98 -1.44
N VAL A 128 2.21 -40.72 -0.32
CA VAL A 128 2.43 -40.14 1.00
C VAL A 128 3.93 -39.96 1.19
N LEU A 129 4.41 -38.72 1.17
CA LEU A 129 5.80 -38.35 1.32
C LEU A 129 6.26 -38.48 2.78
N ALA A 130 5.40 -38.07 3.71
CA ALA A 130 5.61 -38.22 5.15
C ALA A 130 4.26 -38.25 5.87
N ALA A 131 4.17 -39.00 6.97
CA ALA A 131 2.98 -39.05 7.81
C ALA A 131 3.31 -39.26 9.29
N ALA A 132 2.57 -38.59 10.16
CA ALA A 132 2.69 -38.74 11.61
C ALA A 132 1.37 -38.44 12.33
N ASP A 133 1.18 -39.11 13.47
CA ASP A 133 0.22 -38.73 14.50
C ASP A 133 0.91 -37.72 15.43
N ILE A 134 0.35 -36.51 15.49
CA ILE A 134 0.92 -35.37 16.23
C ILE A 134 0.12 -35.04 17.50
N THR A 135 -0.84 -35.89 17.87
CA THR A 135 -1.78 -35.65 18.98
C THR A 135 -1.08 -35.37 20.31
N ALA A 136 0.09 -35.96 20.56
CA ALA A 136 0.86 -35.73 21.79
C ALA A 136 1.23 -34.25 22.00
N SER A 137 1.55 -33.51 20.94
CA SER A 137 1.86 -32.07 21.02
C SER A 137 0.62 -31.19 21.26
N LEU A 138 -0.58 -31.75 21.21
CA LEU A 138 -1.83 -31.09 21.59
C LEU A 138 -2.24 -31.42 23.03
N GLY A 139 -1.42 -32.16 23.79
CA GLY A 139 -1.68 -32.50 25.19
C GLY A 139 -2.98 -33.31 25.36
N ALA A 140 -3.82 -32.91 26.30
CA ALA A 140 -5.08 -33.59 26.64
C ALA A 140 -6.25 -33.26 25.68
N SER A 141 -5.98 -33.06 24.38
CA SER A 141 -7.01 -32.70 23.40
C SER A 141 -7.99 -33.87 23.14
N PRO A 142 -9.31 -33.62 23.06
CA PRO A 142 -10.30 -34.63 22.67
C PRO A 142 -10.30 -34.93 21.15
N ILE A 143 -9.40 -34.31 20.39
CA ILE A 143 -9.23 -34.50 18.95
C ILE A 143 -7.86 -35.14 18.68
N LYS A 144 -7.86 -36.36 18.14
CA LYS A 144 -6.67 -36.96 17.53
C LYS A 144 -6.37 -36.27 16.20
N VAL A 145 -5.11 -35.99 15.92
CA VAL A 145 -4.66 -35.35 14.68
C VAL A 145 -3.56 -36.16 14.01
N GLU A 146 -3.84 -36.64 12.80
CA GLU A 146 -2.82 -37.16 11.87
C GLU A 146 -2.48 -36.10 10.82
N ARG A 147 -1.19 -35.81 10.61
CA ARG A 147 -0.69 -34.97 9.52
C ARG A 147 -0.07 -35.83 8.42
N ARG A 148 -0.28 -35.45 7.17
CA ARG A 148 0.31 -36.10 5.98
C ARG A 148 0.80 -35.05 4.98
N TRP A 149 2.05 -35.22 4.54
CA TRP A 149 2.59 -34.58 3.34
C TRP A 149 2.41 -35.53 2.16
N ILE A 150 1.87 -35.03 1.06
CA ILE A 150 1.41 -35.84 -0.06
C ILE A 150 1.85 -35.21 -1.38
N ASP A 151 2.32 -36.03 -2.30
CA ASP A 151 2.46 -35.68 -3.72
C ASP A 151 1.14 -35.99 -4.44
N ASP A 152 0.26 -35.00 -4.57
CA ASP A 152 -1.02 -35.15 -5.26
C ASP A 152 -0.87 -34.84 -6.76
N HIS A 153 -0.38 -35.84 -7.50
CA HIS A 153 -0.14 -35.77 -8.95
C HIS A 153 0.84 -34.66 -9.38
N GLY A 154 1.98 -34.53 -8.69
CA GLY A 154 3.00 -33.50 -8.91
C GLY A 154 2.82 -32.24 -8.06
N VAL A 155 1.72 -32.13 -7.30
CA VAL A 155 1.41 -30.98 -6.45
C VAL A 155 1.59 -31.35 -4.99
N LEU A 156 2.50 -30.65 -4.30
CA LEU A 156 2.70 -30.80 -2.86
C LEU A 156 1.42 -30.40 -2.10
N ALA A 157 0.93 -31.29 -1.24
CA ALA A 157 -0.23 -31.07 -0.40
C ALA A 157 0.07 -31.40 1.08
N LEU A 158 -0.47 -30.58 1.97
CA LEU A 158 -0.46 -30.78 3.42
C LEU A 158 -1.89 -31.08 3.86
N ARG A 159 -2.13 -32.28 4.41
CA ARG A 159 -3.43 -32.71 4.94
C ARG A 159 -3.37 -33.00 6.43
N PHE A 160 -4.42 -32.63 7.15
CA PHE A 160 -4.68 -33.08 8.52
C PHE A 160 -6.00 -33.85 8.56
N THR A 161 -5.99 -35.01 9.21
CA THR A 161 -7.20 -35.75 9.57
C THR A 161 -7.42 -35.60 11.06
N LEU A 162 -8.49 -34.86 11.40
CA LEU A 162 -8.99 -34.65 12.76
C LEU A 162 -9.97 -35.78 13.07
N THR A 163 -9.89 -36.41 14.25
CA THR A 163 -10.86 -37.41 14.73
C THR A 163 -11.29 -37.10 16.15
N ASN A 164 -12.59 -36.99 16.40
CA ASN A 164 -13.11 -36.85 17.76
C ASN A 164 -13.00 -38.21 18.50
N THR A 165 -12.12 -38.28 19.50
CA THR A 165 -11.88 -39.49 20.31
C THR A 165 -12.65 -39.50 21.62
N SER A 166 -13.41 -38.43 21.92
CA SER A 166 -14.29 -38.37 23.08
C SER A 166 -15.64 -39.07 22.84
N THR A 167 -16.37 -39.32 23.92
CA THR A 167 -17.74 -39.88 23.89
C THR A 167 -18.82 -38.84 23.64
N GLN A 168 -18.46 -37.55 23.49
CA GLN A 168 -19.39 -36.43 23.32
C GLN A 168 -19.15 -35.71 21.98
N PRO A 169 -20.15 -35.03 21.40
CA PRO A 169 -19.91 -34.12 20.29
C PRO A 169 -18.96 -32.99 20.72
N ILE A 170 -18.06 -32.58 19.84
CA ILE A 170 -17.14 -31.46 20.03
C ILE A 170 -17.39 -30.42 18.94
N GLU A 171 -17.60 -29.17 19.33
CA GLU A 171 -17.67 -28.02 18.44
C GLU A 171 -16.26 -27.42 18.25
N ILE A 172 -15.86 -27.24 16.98
CA ILE A 172 -14.61 -26.58 16.59
C ILE A 172 -14.97 -25.16 16.14
N GLY A 173 -14.57 -24.16 16.93
CA GLY A 173 -14.81 -22.74 16.67
C GLY A 173 -13.56 -21.96 16.27
N GLY A 174 -12.37 -22.51 16.51
CA GLY A 174 -11.12 -22.01 15.93
C GLY A 174 -10.38 -23.16 15.28
N LEU A 175 -9.96 -22.96 14.04
CA LEU A 175 -9.17 -23.93 13.29
C LEU A 175 -8.21 -23.17 12.38
N GLY A 176 -6.95 -23.08 12.81
CA GLY A 176 -5.88 -22.34 12.13
C GLY A 176 -4.76 -23.26 11.65
N LEU A 177 -4.25 -23.01 10.45
CA LEU A 177 -3.04 -23.60 9.92
C LEU A 177 -1.97 -22.49 9.79
N PRO A 178 -0.87 -22.52 10.57
CA PRO A 178 0.17 -21.48 10.50
C PRO A 178 0.86 -21.44 9.14
N MET A 179 0.91 -20.25 8.54
CA MET A 179 1.49 -19.99 7.22
C MET A 179 2.76 -19.14 7.37
N ILE A 180 3.90 -19.82 7.35
CA ILE A 180 5.20 -19.30 7.80
C ILE A 180 6.10 -19.09 6.59
N PHE A 181 6.06 -17.88 6.04
CA PHE A 181 6.87 -17.48 4.88
C PHE A 181 7.85 -16.37 5.27
N ASP A 182 9.06 -16.39 4.73
CA ASP A 182 10.16 -15.55 5.22
C ASP A 182 9.93 -14.05 4.92
N ASN A 183 9.48 -13.32 5.94
CA ASN A 183 9.42 -11.86 5.97
C ASN A 183 10.39 -11.25 7.01
N ILE A 184 11.34 -12.04 7.54
CA ILE A 184 12.25 -11.57 8.58
C ILE A 184 13.43 -10.84 7.93
N ILE A 185 13.29 -9.54 7.71
CA ILE A 185 14.35 -8.68 7.15
C ILE A 185 15.32 -8.13 8.20
N SER A 186 15.14 -8.48 9.48
CA SER A 186 16.12 -8.20 10.54
C SER A 186 17.51 -8.69 10.13
N ASP A 187 18.53 -7.86 10.38
CA ASP A 187 19.95 -8.12 10.08
C ASP A 187 20.30 -8.32 8.60
N ARG A 188 19.36 -8.06 7.68
CA ARG A 188 19.58 -8.05 6.22
C ARG A 188 19.80 -6.61 5.73
N ASP A 189 20.69 -6.44 4.75
CA ASP A 189 20.68 -5.23 3.91
C ASP A 189 19.56 -5.29 2.86
N LEU A 190 19.35 -4.19 2.12
CA LEU A 190 18.29 -4.10 1.11
C LEU A 190 18.41 -5.15 0.00
N GLU A 191 19.62 -5.50 -0.44
CA GLU A 191 19.82 -6.49 -1.50
C GLU A 191 19.53 -7.91 -0.99
N GLN A 192 19.99 -8.23 0.22
CA GLN A 192 19.67 -9.48 0.91
C GLN A 192 18.18 -9.63 1.18
N ALA A 193 17.50 -8.57 1.61
CA ALA A 193 16.05 -8.56 1.81
C ALA A 193 15.30 -8.85 0.49
N HIS A 194 15.61 -8.13 -0.59
CA HIS A 194 14.97 -8.35 -1.89
C HIS A 194 15.33 -9.71 -2.54
N ALA A 195 16.50 -10.27 -2.25
CA ALA A 195 16.92 -11.57 -2.77
C ALA A 195 16.29 -12.77 -2.03
N GLN A 196 16.12 -12.67 -0.70
CA GLN A 196 15.80 -13.80 0.17
C GLN A 196 14.39 -13.79 0.75
N ALA A 197 13.77 -12.62 0.95
CA ALA A 197 12.47 -12.53 1.62
C ALA A 197 11.28 -12.56 0.63
N SER A 198 10.09 -12.75 1.18
CA SER A 198 8.80 -12.72 0.48
C SER A 198 7.69 -12.08 1.30
N PHE A 199 6.68 -11.53 0.61
CA PHE A 199 5.44 -11.07 1.23
C PHE A 199 4.24 -11.95 0.83
N VAL A 200 3.23 -11.97 1.70
CA VAL A 200 2.12 -12.93 1.66
C VAL A 200 0.78 -12.21 1.70
N ASP A 201 0.11 -12.04 0.56
CA ASP A 201 -1.18 -11.37 0.49
C ASP A 201 -2.34 -12.36 0.36
N PRO A 202 -3.37 -12.27 1.24
CA PRO A 202 -4.47 -13.21 1.28
C PRO A 202 -5.65 -12.77 0.42
N TYR A 203 -6.14 -13.64 -0.47
CA TYR A 203 -7.52 -13.56 -0.91
C TYR A 203 -8.42 -14.29 0.08
N ILE A 204 -9.03 -13.57 1.02
CA ILE A 204 -9.93 -14.11 2.06
C ILE A 204 -11.33 -14.45 1.47
N GLY A 205 -11.34 -15.17 0.34
CA GLY A 205 -12.50 -15.47 -0.49
C GLY A 205 -13.22 -16.78 -0.15
N ARG A 206 -13.12 -17.29 1.08
CA ARG A 206 -13.69 -18.58 1.53
C ARG A 206 -13.18 -19.77 0.72
N ASP A 207 -14.04 -20.54 0.06
CA ASP A 207 -13.62 -21.73 -0.71
C ASP A 207 -12.79 -21.33 -1.94
N ALA A 208 -12.99 -20.13 -2.48
CA ALA A 208 -12.16 -19.58 -3.56
C ALA A 208 -10.88 -18.91 -3.08
N GLY A 209 -10.69 -18.77 -1.77
CA GLY A 209 -9.56 -18.06 -1.20
C GLY A 209 -8.22 -18.73 -1.50
N TYR A 210 -7.15 -17.94 -1.45
CA TYR A 210 -5.77 -18.39 -1.62
C TYR A 210 -4.82 -17.43 -0.90
N LEU A 211 -3.58 -17.85 -0.69
CA LEU A 211 -2.47 -16.94 -0.40
C LEU A 211 -1.58 -16.85 -1.64
N GLN A 212 -1.14 -15.65 -1.99
CA GLN A 212 -0.03 -15.46 -2.92
C GLN A 212 1.21 -15.03 -2.14
N VAL A 213 2.33 -15.70 -2.41
CA VAL A 213 3.63 -15.43 -1.79
C VAL A 213 4.58 -14.98 -2.90
N ALA A 214 4.99 -13.71 -2.85
CA ALA A 214 5.80 -13.05 -3.86
C ALA A 214 7.16 -12.67 -3.29
N ARG A 215 8.23 -12.90 -4.07
CA ARG A 215 9.60 -12.49 -3.74
C ARG A 215 9.66 -10.97 -3.74
N LEU A 216 10.35 -10.33 -2.78
CA LEU A 216 10.41 -8.86 -2.69
C LEU A 216 10.95 -8.18 -3.97
N ASN A 217 11.78 -8.87 -4.76
CA ASN A 217 12.30 -8.39 -6.04
C ASN A 217 11.33 -8.53 -7.24
N GLY A 218 10.09 -9.01 -7.04
CA GLY A 218 9.08 -9.19 -8.08
C GLY A 218 9.32 -10.35 -9.06
N LYS A 219 10.45 -11.06 -8.95
CA LYS A 219 10.82 -12.14 -9.88
C LYS A 219 10.03 -13.41 -9.58
N GLY A 220 9.85 -14.23 -10.60
CA GLY A 220 9.23 -15.54 -10.48
C GLY A 220 10.15 -16.60 -9.86
N PRO A 221 9.60 -17.81 -9.57
CA PRO A 221 8.17 -18.08 -9.50
C PRO A 221 7.55 -17.45 -8.24
N ALA A 222 6.25 -17.18 -8.28
CA ALA A 222 5.46 -16.87 -7.09
C ALA A 222 4.80 -18.16 -6.58
N LEU A 223 4.61 -18.29 -5.26
CA LEU A 223 3.93 -19.45 -4.67
C LEU A 223 2.45 -19.12 -4.40
N LEU A 224 1.57 -20.05 -4.72
CA LEU A 224 0.16 -20.03 -4.36
C LEU A 224 -0.14 -21.14 -3.34
N VAL A 225 -0.80 -20.77 -2.24
CA VAL A 225 -1.40 -21.71 -1.29
C VAL A 225 -2.89 -21.81 -1.62
N LEU A 226 -3.33 -22.99 -2.06
CA LEU A 226 -4.70 -23.26 -2.52
C LEU A 226 -5.43 -24.22 -1.57
N PRO A 227 -6.76 -24.06 -1.37
CA PRO A 227 -7.52 -24.89 -0.45
C PRO A 227 -7.92 -26.23 -1.07
N GLU A 228 -7.87 -27.27 -0.26
CA GLU A 228 -8.63 -28.50 -0.52
C GLU A 228 -10.09 -28.38 -0.07
N LYS A 229 -10.93 -29.32 -0.53
CA LYS A 229 -12.37 -29.33 -0.23
C LYS A 229 -12.61 -29.27 1.29
N GLY A 230 -13.44 -28.31 1.72
CA GLY A 230 -13.77 -28.13 3.14
C GLY A 230 -12.70 -27.41 3.96
N THR A 231 -11.75 -26.73 3.31
CA THR A 231 -10.68 -25.93 3.93
C THR A 231 -10.73 -24.45 3.47
N PRO A 232 -11.87 -23.74 3.57
CA PRO A 232 -11.96 -22.33 3.15
C PRO A 232 -10.95 -21.43 3.87
N LEU A 233 -10.57 -20.32 3.24
CA LEU A 233 -9.93 -19.18 3.92
C LEU A 233 -11.03 -18.25 4.42
N GLU A 234 -11.55 -18.53 5.62
CA GLU A 234 -12.60 -17.72 6.25
C GLU A 234 -12.02 -16.41 6.82
N ALA A 235 -10.87 -16.51 7.47
CA ALA A 235 -10.12 -15.37 8.01
C ALA A 235 -8.61 -15.61 7.89
N TYR A 236 -7.83 -14.52 7.90
CA TYR A 236 -6.38 -14.56 7.96
C TYR A 236 -5.94 -13.77 9.19
N ARG A 237 -5.45 -14.48 10.22
CA ARG A 237 -5.27 -13.91 11.57
C ARG A 237 -3.79 -13.80 11.91
N PRO A 238 -3.29 -12.65 12.40
CA PRO A 238 -1.94 -12.57 12.96
C PRO A 238 -1.73 -13.61 14.07
N ILE A 239 -0.56 -14.24 14.08
CA ILE A 239 -0.04 -15.01 15.20
C ILE A 239 0.76 -14.02 16.06
N MET A 240 0.34 -13.85 17.31
CA MET A 240 0.90 -12.85 18.20
C MET A 240 2.28 -13.27 18.71
N GLU A 241 3.20 -12.32 18.84
CA GLU A 241 4.45 -12.58 19.55
C GLU A 241 4.15 -12.94 21.01
N VAL A 242 4.80 -13.96 21.57
CA VAL A 242 4.65 -14.36 22.98
C VAL A 242 4.80 -13.19 23.95
N ARG A 243 5.73 -12.26 23.70
CA ARG A 243 5.94 -11.07 24.56
C ARG A 243 4.77 -10.08 24.55
N GLY A 244 3.94 -10.09 23.50
CA GLY A 244 2.75 -9.24 23.36
C GLY A 244 1.44 -9.97 23.62
N ALA A 245 1.48 -11.23 24.08
CA ALA A 245 0.32 -12.07 24.38
C ALA A 245 0.19 -12.29 25.89
N ARG A 246 -0.95 -12.83 26.35
CA ARG A 246 -1.10 -13.24 27.75
C ARG A 246 -0.43 -14.60 27.96
N ASP A 247 0.02 -14.88 29.18
CA ASP A 247 0.65 -16.17 29.55
C ASP A 247 -0.23 -17.40 29.26
N THR A 248 -1.54 -17.22 29.13
CA THR A 248 -2.52 -18.27 28.81
C THR A 248 -2.81 -18.43 27.30
N ASP A 249 -2.29 -17.55 26.43
CA ASP A 249 -2.57 -17.58 25.00
C ASP A 249 -1.64 -18.59 24.27
N MET A 250 -2.22 -19.70 23.80
CA MET A 250 -1.47 -20.78 23.15
C MET A 250 -1.18 -20.55 21.65
N PHE A 251 -1.91 -19.63 21.00
CA PHE A 251 -1.77 -19.33 19.56
C PHE A 251 -0.76 -18.21 19.30
N THR A 252 0.47 -18.45 19.73
CA THR A 252 1.56 -17.47 19.77
C THR A 252 2.79 -17.98 19.03
N ASP A 253 3.67 -17.06 18.63
CA ASP A 253 4.99 -17.34 18.06
C ASP A 253 6.08 -16.60 18.83
N ARG A 254 7.29 -17.18 18.92
CA ARG A 254 8.43 -16.61 19.66
C ARG A 254 9.31 -15.68 18.83
N SER A 255 9.07 -15.54 17.53
CA SER A 255 9.85 -14.62 16.69
C SER A 255 9.47 -13.18 17.02
N PRO A 256 10.44 -12.26 17.14
CA PRO A 256 10.15 -10.85 17.31
C PRO A 256 9.26 -10.31 16.18
N ARG A 257 8.17 -9.62 16.55
CA ARG A 257 7.40 -8.77 15.65
C ARG A 257 7.92 -7.33 15.77
N GLY A 258 7.98 -6.64 14.65
CA GLY A 258 8.49 -5.28 14.58
C GLY A 258 8.48 -4.78 13.14
N GLN A 259 9.11 -3.64 12.91
CA GLN A 259 9.24 -3.07 11.57
C GLN A 259 9.95 -4.02 10.59
N THR A 260 10.99 -4.72 11.04
CA THR A 260 11.79 -5.64 10.22
C THR A 260 11.27 -7.09 10.21
N SER A 261 10.07 -7.33 10.74
CA SER A 261 9.44 -8.65 10.83
C SER A 261 7.95 -8.46 11.15
N GLU A 262 7.08 -8.55 10.13
CA GLU A 262 5.62 -8.50 10.33
C GLU A 262 5.14 -9.64 11.24
N GLY A 263 5.88 -10.75 11.25
CA GLY A 263 5.51 -12.00 11.88
C GLY A 263 4.67 -12.87 10.95
N PHE A 264 3.91 -13.79 11.53
CA PHE A 264 3.20 -14.83 10.77
C PHE A 264 1.70 -14.82 11.03
N TYR A 265 0.97 -15.60 10.23
CA TYR A 265 -0.48 -15.59 10.19
C TYR A 265 -1.05 -17.02 10.07
N ASP A 266 -2.24 -17.23 10.62
CA ASP A 266 -3.02 -18.47 10.44
C ASP A 266 -3.94 -18.34 9.23
N TRP A 267 -3.86 -19.32 8.31
CA TRP A 267 -4.99 -19.69 7.47
C TRP A 267 -6.12 -20.18 8.39
N THR A 268 -7.16 -19.39 8.60
CA THR A 268 -8.23 -19.70 9.55
C THR A 268 -9.46 -20.24 8.81
N ILE A 269 -9.82 -21.49 9.09
CA ILE A 269 -10.89 -22.27 8.45
C ILE A 269 -12.24 -22.06 9.14
N ALA A 270 -12.21 -21.87 10.46
CA ALA A 270 -13.36 -21.58 11.31
C ALA A 270 -12.90 -20.60 12.39
N SER A 271 -13.68 -19.56 12.65
CA SER A 271 -13.27 -18.44 13.51
C SER A 271 -14.27 -17.98 14.56
N LYS A 272 -15.46 -18.61 14.67
CA LYS A 272 -16.48 -18.25 15.67
C LYS A 272 -15.94 -18.23 17.11
N GLY A 273 -15.03 -19.12 17.46
CA GLY A 273 -14.44 -19.17 18.80
C GLY A 273 -13.58 -17.95 19.14
N PHE A 274 -13.07 -17.22 18.14
CA PHE A 274 -12.40 -15.93 18.32
C PHE A 274 -13.40 -14.77 18.34
N ALA A 275 -14.43 -14.84 17.49
CA ALA A 275 -15.55 -13.87 17.50
C ALA A 275 -16.31 -13.85 18.84
N ASP A 276 -16.49 -15.01 19.46
CA ASP A 276 -17.08 -15.18 20.81
C ASP A 276 -16.16 -14.65 21.94
N LYS A 277 -14.89 -14.28 21.65
CA LYS A 277 -13.87 -13.90 22.65
C LYS A 277 -13.08 -12.65 22.23
N GLU A 278 -11.91 -12.81 21.62
CA GLU A 278 -10.95 -11.73 21.39
C GLU A 278 -11.46 -10.68 20.40
N TRP A 279 -12.34 -11.07 19.47
CA TRP A 279 -12.91 -10.16 18.47
C TRP A 279 -14.33 -9.68 18.82
N ALA A 280 -14.82 -9.95 20.03
CA ALA A 280 -16.19 -9.61 20.44
C ALA A 280 -16.50 -8.09 20.45
N LYS A 281 -15.47 -7.24 20.32
CA LYS A 281 -15.56 -5.77 20.20
C LYS A 281 -14.97 -5.24 18.88
N ALA A 282 -14.58 -6.12 17.96
CA ALA A 282 -14.04 -5.73 16.67
C ALA A 282 -15.13 -5.19 15.74
N GLY A 283 -14.72 -4.52 14.67
CA GLY A 283 -15.61 -4.27 13.52
C GLY A 283 -16.00 -5.56 12.79
N GLU A 284 -16.85 -5.41 11.77
CA GLU A 284 -17.33 -6.52 10.94
C GLU A 284 -16.16 -7.31 10.33
N GLN A 285 -16.25 -8.64 10.29
CA GLN A 285 -15.19 -9.51 9.75
C GLN A 285 -15.24 -9.59 8.22
N TRP A 286 -14.17 -10.07 7.58
CA TRP A 286 -14.13 -10.26 6.12
C TRP A 286 -15.16 -11.28 5.61
N ASN A 287 -15.47 -12.28 6.43
CA ASN A 287 -16.54 -13.25 6.26
C ASN A 287 -17.25 -13.45 7.60
N THR A 288 -18.51 -13.89 7.57
CA THR A 288 -19.22 -14.30 8.80
C THR A 288 -18.47 -15.43 9.51
N PRO A 289 -18.07 -15.29 10.78
CA PRO A 289 -17.36 -16.33 11.53
C PRO A 289 -18.18 -17.60 11.70
N THR A 290 -17.60 -18.77 11.43
CA THR A 290 -18.28 -20.07 11.57
C THR A 290 -17.63 -21.02 12.57
N SER A 291 -18.39 -22.06 12.96
CA SER A 291 -17.94 -23.24 13.69
C SER A 291 -18.56 -24.49 13.06
N PHE A 292 -18.09 -25.68 13.46
CA PHE A 292 -18.73 -26.95 13.08
C PHE A 292 -18.58 -28.00 14.18
N THR A 293 -19.53 -28.93 14.25
CA THR A 293 -19.57 -29.98 15.28
C THR A 293 -19.15 -31.34 14.72
N MET A 294 -18.25 -32.03 15.42
CA MET A 294 -17.84 -33.40 15.15
C MET A 294 -18.45 -34.34 16.18
N ALA A 295 -19.29 -35.28 15.73
CA ALA A 295 -19.85 -36.32 16.59
C ALA A 295 -18.76 -37.34 17.04
N PRO A 296 -18.98 -38.10 18.12
CA PRO A 296 -18.05 -39.13 18.61
C PRO A 296 -17.57 -40.08 17.51
N GLY A 297 -16.26 -40.35 17.47
CA GLY A 297 -15.64 -41.25 16.49
C GLY A 297 -15.66 -40.76 15.04
N LYS A 298 -16.20 -39.57 14.74
CA LYS A 298 -16.17 -39.01 13.37
C LYS A 298 -14.83 -38.34 13.09
N SER A 299 -14.40 -38.48 11.84
CA SER A 299 -13.21 -37.82 11.31
C SER A 299 -13.56 -36.78 10.26
N ARG A 300 -12.76 -35.71 10.16
CA ARG A 300 -12.78 -34.73 9.08
C ARG A 300 -11.35 -34.52 8.57
N THR A 301 -11.16 -34.54 7.27
CA THR A 301 -9.89 -34.15 6.64
C THR A 301 -9.99 -32.72 6.12
N ILE A 302 -8.91 -31.97 6.30
CA ILE A 302 -8.68 -30.61 5.81
C ILE A 302 -7.27 -30.57 5.18
N GLY A 303 -7.00 -29.58 4.33
CA GLY A 303 -5.68 -29.46 3.72
C GLY A 303 -5.51 -28.30 2.76
N VAL A 304 -4.25 -27.99 2.45
CA VAL A 304 -3.83 -26.99 1.47
C VAL A 304 -2.83 -27.59 0.49
N ARG A 305 -2.74 -26.99 -0.70
CA ARG A 305 -1.86 -27.37 -1.81
C ARG A 305 -0.95 -26.22 -2.15
N PHE A 306 0.30 -26.51 -2.48
CA PHE A 306 1.34 -25.54 -2.83
C PHE A 306 1.63 -25.63 -4.33
N VAL A 307 1.49 -24.51 -5.05
CA VAL A 307 1.60 -24.44 -6.51
C VAL A 307 2.47 -23.26 -6.91
N THR A 308 3.42 -23.45 -7.81
CA THR A 308 4.21 -22.35 -8.41
C THR A 308 3.47 -21.70 -9.57
N SER A 309 3.25 -20.38 -9.50
CA SER A 309 2.98 -19.54 -10.67
C SER A 309 4.31 -19.10 -11.28
N PRO A 310 4.53 -19.17 -12.60
CA PRO A 310 5.83 -18.85 -13.21
C PRO A 310 6.21 -17.37 -13.06
N SER A 311 5.22 -16.48 -12.87
CA SER A 311 5.39 -15.06 -12.58
C SER A 311 4.23 -14.55 -11.71
N ILE A 312 4.34 -13.31 -11.23
CA ILE A 312 3.22 -12.61 -10.58
C ILE A 312 2.07 -12.35 -11.58
N SER A 313 2.40 -12.02 -12.83
CA SER A 313 1.40 -11.81 -13.89
C SER A 313 0.59 -13.07 -14.24
N ALA A 314 1.16 -14.27 -14.08
CA ALA A 314 0.52 -15.55 -14.40
C ALA A 314 -0.33 -16.15 -13.27
N ILE A 315 -0.57 -15.43 -12.16
CA ILE A 315 -1.31 -15.96 -11.00
C ILE A 315 -2.75 -16.37 -11.38
N GLU A 316 -3.47 -15.53 -12.13
CA GLU A 316 -4.86 -15.81 -12.50
C GLU A 316 -4.98 -17.02 -13.46
N ASP A 317 -4.06 -17.16 -14.41
CA ASP A 317 -3.99 -18.35 -15.28
C ASP A 317 -3.61 -19.62 -14.50
N THR A 318 -2.71 -19.50 -13.51
CA THR A 318 -2.34 -20.61 -12.62
C THR A 318 -3.52 -21.07 -11.76
N LEU A 319 -4.35 -20.13 -11.28
CA LEU A 319 -5.61 -20.42 -10.59
C LEU A 319 -6.60 -21.17 -11.50
N VAL A 320 -6.79 -20.70 -12.74
CA VAL A 320 -7.65 -21.39 -13.74
C VAL A 320 -7.14 -22.79 -14.07
N ALA A 321 -5.83 -22.97 -14.26
CA ALA A 321 -5.21 -24.27 -14.51
C ALA A 321 -5.50 -25.26 -13.37
N ASN A 322 -5.42 -24.78 -12.12
CA ASN A 322 -5.70 -25.54 -10.90
C ASN A 322 -7.20 -25.60 -10.53
N LYS A 323 -8.09 -25.30 -11.49
CA LYS A 323 -9.56 -25.37 -11.34
C LYS A 323 -10.07 -24.54 -10.16
N ARG A 324 -9.45 -23.41 -9.87
CA ARG A 324 -9.96 -22.40 -8.94
C ARG A 324 -10.82 -21.39 -9.71
N PRO A 325 -11.88 -20.84 -9.10
CA PRO A 325 -12.58 -19.71 -9.69
C PRO A 325 -11.71 -18.45 -9.64
N VAL A 326 -11.77 -17.65 -10.71
CA VAL A 326 -11.14 -16.33 -10.81
C VAL A 326 -12.22 -15.27 -10.95
N ALA A 327 -12.05 -14.17 -10.21
CA ALA A 327 -12.98 -13.04 -10.16
C ALA A 327 -12.23 -11.75 -10.49
N VAL A 328 -12.68 -11.05 -11.53
CA VAL A 328 -12.11 -9.78 -12.00
C VAL A 328 -13.16 -8.68 -11.89
N GLY A 329 -12.99 -7.78 -10.93
CA GLY A 329 -13.72 -6.53 -10.83
C GLY A 329 -13.10 -5.45 -11.70
N ILE A 330 -13.95 -4.70 -12.42
CA ILE A 330 -13.59 -3.52 -13.22
C ILE A 330 -14.56 -2.39 -12.81
N PRO A 331 -14.09 -1.17 -12.48
CA PRO A 331 -12.68 -0.74 -12.47
C PRO A 331 -11.85 -1.27 -11.30
N GLY A 332 -12.51 -1.89 -10.32
CA GLY A 332 -11.89 -2.47 -9.14
C GLY A 332 -12.97 -2.88 -8.16
N TYR A 333 -12.70 -2.74 -6.87
CA TYR A 333 -13.60 -3.15 -5.79
C TYR A 333 -14.04 -2.00 -4.86
N VAL A 334 -13.60 -0.77 -5.13
CA VAL A 334 -14.18 0.45 -4.55
C VAL A 334 -15.14 1.03 -5.59
N VAL A 335 -16.41 1.20 -5.23
CA VAL A 335 -17.50 1.52 -6.18
C VAL A 335 -18.32 2.70 -5.66
N PRO A 336 -17.98 3.93 -6.08
CA PRO A 336 -18.82 5.11 -5.90
C PRO A 336 -20.24 4.88 -6.42
N THR A 337 -21.26 5.39 -5.73
CA THR A 337 -22.67 5.12 -6.07
C THR A 337 -23.15 5.65 -7.42
N ASP A 338 -22.36 6.47 -8.10
CA ASP A 338 -22.62 6.97 -9.46
C ASP A 338 -21.71 6.35 -10.54
N GLN A 339 -20.89 5.34 -10.18
CA GLN A 339 -20.03 4.59 -11.10
C GLN A 339 -20.61 3.22 -11.48
N ASP A 340 -20.34 2.82 -12.73
CA ASP A 340 -20.72 1.54 -13.32
C ASP A 340 -19.62 0.50 -13.09
N ALA A 341 -19.88 -0.52 -12.27
CA ALA A 341 -18.93 -1.63 -12.07
C ALA A 341 -19.32 -2.89 -12.89
N SER A 342 -18.33 -3.74 -13.16
CA SER A 342 -18.51 -5.07 -13.74
C SER A 342 -17.70 -6.12 -12.97
N LEU A 343 -18.31 -7.27 -12.74
CA LEU A 343 -17.66 -8.46 -12.19
C LEU A 343 -17.64 -9.56 -13.25
N PHE A 344 -16.44 -9.98 -13.65
CA PHE A 344 -16.22 -11.10 -14.55
C PHE A 344 -15.78 -12.33 -13.75
N LEU A 345 -16.45 -13.47 -13.96
CA LEU A 345 -16.21 -14.71 -13.25
C LEU A 345 -15.86 -15.85 -14.22
N ARG A 346 -14.73 -16.50 -13.99
CA ARG A 346 -14.32 -17.73 -14.69
C ARG A 346 -14.18 -18.84 -13.66
N SER A 347 -15.04 -19.84 -13.74
CA SER A 347 -15.10 -20.94 -12.76
C SER A 347 -15.31 -22.27 -13.48
N PRO A 348 -14.75 -23.39 -12.99
CA PRO A 348 -15.12 -24.72 -13.48
C PRO A 348 -16.57 -25.10 -13.13
N GLN A 349 -17.16 -24.45 -12.12
CA GLN A 349 -18.53 -24.72 -11.68
C GLN A 349 -19.50 -23.64 -12.19
N ARG A 350 -20.73 -24.08 -12.51
CA ARG A 350 -21.82 -23.15 -12.81
C ARG A 350 -22.16 -22.34 -11.56
N ILE A 351 -22.31 -21.03 -11.71
CA ILE A 351 -22.83 -20.14 -10.64
C ILE A 351 -24.29 -20.49 -10.40
N ALA A 352 -24.64 -20.81 -9.16
CA ALA A 352 -26.00 -21.13 -8.72
C ALA A 352 -26.71 -19.89 -8.14
N LYS A 353 -26.01 -19.04 -7.38
CA LYS A 353 -26.56 -17.86 -6.72
C LYS A 353 -25.48 -16.77 -6.56
N VAL A 354 -25.90 -15.51 -6.55
CA VAL A 354 -25.06 -14.35 -6.17
C VAL A 354 -25.89 -13.50 -5.20
N GLU A 355 -25.32 -13.13 -4.06
CA GLU A 355 -26.00 -12.41 -2.97
C GLU A 355 -25.16 -11.25 -2.46
N SER A 356 -25.79 -10.12 -2.15
CA SER A 356 -25.14 -8.99 -1.50
C SER A 356 -25.20 -9.11 0.02
N LEU A 357 -24.08 -8.84 0.68
CA LEU A 357 -23.98 -8.69 2.13
C LEU A 357 -23.36 -7.30 2.44
N PRO A 358 -24.07 -6.38 3.12
CA PRO A 358 -25.47 -6.49 3.52
C PRO A 358 -26.42 -6.52 2.31
N ALA A 359 -27.64 -7.00 2.50
CA ALA A 359 -28.63 -7.11 1.44
C ALA A 359 -28.98 -5.73 0.87
N GLY A 360 -29.03 -5.62 -0.47
CA GLY A 360 -29.35 -4.36 -1.17
C GLY A 360 -28.19 -3.38 -1.36
N ALA A 361 -27.04 -3.56 -0.70
CA ALA A 361 -25.87 -2.70 -0.89
C ALA A 361 -25.24 -2.85 -2.29
N LEU A 362 -25.26 -4.05 -2.87
CA LEU A 362 -24.81 -4.34 -4.23
C LEU A 362 -25.92 -5.04 -5.01
N THR A 363 -26.20 -4.54 -6.22
CA THR A 363 -27.04 -5.23 -7.20
C THR A 363 -26.17 -5.81 -8.30
N ALA A 364 -26.14 -7.14 -8.43
CA ALA A 364 -25.35 -7.86 -9.44
C ALA A 364 -26.27 -8.47 -10.50
N THR A 365 -26.42 -7.80 -11.64
CA THR A 365 -27.29 -8.23 -12.75
C THR A 365 -26.46 -8.96 -13.80
N LYS A 366 -26.79 -10.22 -14.09
CA LYS A 366 -26.10 -11.00 -15.13
C LYS A 366 -26.34 -10.38 -16.51
N VAL A 367 -25.27 -10.17 -17.27
CA VAL A 367 -25.29 -9.57 -18.63
C VAL A 367 -24.46 -10.43 -19.60
N ALA A 368 -24.42 -10.03 -20.88
CA ALA A 368 -23.55 -10.68 -21.86
C ALA A 368 -22.08 -10.59 -21.43
N GLY A 369 -21.37 -11.72 -21.46
CA GLY A 369 -19.97 -11.84 -21.08
C GLY A 369 -19.10 -12.39 -22.21
N ALA A 370 -17.79 -12.26 -22.04
CA ALA A 370 -16.81 -12.82 -22.97
C ALA A 370 -16.83 -14.35 -23.00
N LYS A 371 -16.27 -14.96 -24.05
CA LYS A 371 -16.18 -16.42 -24.16
C LYS A 371 -15.43 -17.02 -22.95
N GLY A 372 -16.10 -17.90 -22.21
CA GLY A 372 -15.53 -18.52 -21.00
C GLY A 372 -15.65 -17.69 -19.71
N TRP A 373 -16.28 -16.53 -19.76
CA TRP A 373 -16.52 -15.64 -18.62
C TRP A 373 -18.01 -15.35 -18.43
N VAL A 374 -18.48 -15.40 -17.18
CA VAL A 374 -19.80 -14.87 -16.80
C VAL A 374 -19.62 -13.42 -16.35
N ARG A 375 -20.34 -12.48 -16.95
CA ARG A 375 -20.32 -11.07 -16.56
C ARG A 375 -21.55 -10.69 -15.76
N TYR A 376 -21.35 -9.95 -14.68
CA TYR A 376 -22.38 -9.23 -13.94
C TYR A 376 -22.09 -7.73 -14.04
N ALA A 377 -23.10 -6.94 -14.37
CA ALA A 377 -23.10 -5.50 -14.11
C ALA A 377 -23.39 -5.30 -12.62
N VAL A 378 -22.56 -4.51 -11.94
CA VAL A 378 -22.65 -4.27 -10.49
C VAL A 378 -23.00 -2.80 -10.25
N ARG A 379 -23.97 -2.56 -9.38
CA ARG A 379 -24.38 -1.22 -8.90
C ARG A 379 -24.34 -1.18 -7.38
N SER A 380 -23.78 -0.13 -6.81
CA SER A 380 -23.74 0.08 -5.37
C SER A 380 -24.86 1.01 -4.89
N SER A 381 -25.22 0.85 -3.61
CA SER A 381 -26.18 1.69 -2.89
C SER A 381 -25.78 1.77 -1.43
N GLY A 382 -25.99 2.93 -0.79
CA GLY A 382 -25.54 3.19 0.57
C GLY A 382 -24.07 3.58 0.65
N TRP A 383 -23.37 3.09 1.67
CA TRP A 383 -21.97 3.42 1.97
C TRP A 383 -21.32 2.30 2.80
N GLY A 384 -20.00 2.16 2.67
CA GLY A 384 -19.16 1.32 3.51
C GLY A 384 -18.89 -0.05 2.91
N ARG A 385 -18.49 -0.99 3.75
CA ARG A 385 -18.10 -2.33 3.33
C ARG A 385 -19.31 -3.13 2.84
N ALA A 386 -19.12 -3.85 1.75
CA ALA A 386 -20.08 -4.80 1.20
C ALA A 386 -19.34 -6.01 0.62
N SER A 387 -20.08 -7.05 0.23
CA SER A 387 -19.52 -8.18 -0.51
C SER A 387 -20.57 -8.87 -1.36
N LEU A 388 -20.09 -9.56 -2.40
CA LEU A 388 -20.88 -10.53 -3.16
C LEU A 388 -20.48 -11.94 -2.75
N ALA A 389 -21.42 -12.68 -2.17
CA ALA A 389 -21.32 -14.11 -1.93
C ALA A 389 -21.80 -14.85 -3.19
N ILE A 390 -20.91 -15.60 -3.83
CA ILE A 390 -21.15 -16.36 -5.05
C ILE A 390 -21.18 -17.84 -4.69
N THR A 391 -22.36 -18.46 -4.79
CA THR A 391 -22.54 -19.89 -4.52
C THR A 391 -22.50 -20.66 -5.83
N TYR A 392 -21.63 -21.67 -5.90
CA TYR A 392 -21.47 -22.55 -7.05
C TYR A 392 -22.35 -23.80 -6.96
N ALA A 393 -22.53 -24.49 -8.10
CA ALA A 393 -23.38 -25.67 -8.21
C ALA A 393 -22.93 -26.88 -7.37
N ASP A 394 -21.66 -26.92 -6.92
CA ASP A 394 -21.13 -27.93 -6.00
C ASP A 394 -21.28 -27.56 -4.51
N GLY A 395 -21.89 -26.41 -4.22
CA GLY A 395 -22.10 -25.87 -2.88
C GLY A 395 -20.93 -25.05 -2.33
N SER A 396 -19.82 -24.91 -3.07
CA SER A 396 -18.73 -24.02 -2.66
C SER A 396 -19.15 -22.54 -2.75
N VAL A 397 -18.59 -21.70 -1.87
CA VAL A 397 -18.90 -20.27 -1.79
C VAL A 397 -17.64 -19.43 -1.92
N GLN A 398 -17.70 -18.44 -2.81
CA GLN A 398 -16.68 -17.39 -2.98
C GLN A 398 -17.20 -16.06 -2.43
N THR A 399 -16.35 -15.32 -1.71
CA THR A 399 -16.64 -13.94 -1.31
C THR A 399 -15.80 -12.97 -2.14
N VAL A 400 -16.43 -12.02 -2.82
CA VAL A 400 -15.74 -10.86 -3.44
C VAL A 400 -16.09 -9.63 -2.61
N SER A 401 -15.10 -8.97 -2.01
CA SER A 401 -15.34 -7.87 -1.06
C SER A 401 -15.23 -6.51 -1.76
N TYR A 402 -16.16 -5.61 -1.47
CA TYR A 402 -16.27 -4.27 -2.04
C TYR A 402 -16.34 -3.19 -0.95
N PHE A 403 -16.02 -1.94 -1.32
CA PHE A 403 -16.30 -0.76 -0.52
C PHE A 403 -17.13 0.24 -1.34
N ILE A 404 -18.17 0.79 -0.75
CA ILE A 404 -19.10 1.73 -1.38
C ILE A 404 -18.81 3.13 -0.84
N THR A 405 -18.53 4.07 -1.75
CA THR A 405 -18.33 5.48 -1.40
C THR A 405 -19.44 6.34 -1.98
N LYS A 406 -19.51 7.59 -1.53
CA LYS A 406 -20.19 8.67 -2.25
C LYS A 406 -19.58 8.83 -3.65
N PRO A 407 -20.27 9.54 -4.57
CA PRO A 407 -19.65 10.12 -5.76
C PRO A 407 -18.37 10.87 -5.38
N LEU A 408 -17.33 10.75 -6.21
CA LEU A 408 -15.99 11.19 -5.82
C LEU A 408 -15.89 12.72 -5.69
N ASP A 409 -16.63 13.47 -6.51
CA ASP A 409 -16.77 14.93 -6.38
C ASP A 409 -17.27 15.34 -4.99
N GLN A 410 -18.31 14.67 -4.47
CA GLN A 410 -18.83 14.89 -3.14
C GLN A 410 -17.83 14.47 -2.04
N ALA A 411 -17.09 13.37 -2.24
CA ALA A 411 -16.06 12.95 -1.31
C ALA A 411 -14.90 13.97 -1.22
N MET A 412 -14.48 14.56 -2.35
CA MET A 412 -13.45 15.61 -2.37
C MET A 412 -13.96 16.90 -1.69
N ALA A 413 -15.21 17.28 -1.94
CA ALA A 413 -15.84 18.43 -1.30
C ALA A 413 -16.02 18.23 0.22
N ASP A 414 -16.32 17.00 0.64
CA ASP A 414 -16.41 16.65 2.07
C ASP A 414 -15.05 16.74 2.75
N LEU A 415 -13.99 16.19 2.14
CA LEU A 415 -12.61 16.26 2.64
C LEU A 415 -12.15 17.72 2.83
N GLY A 416 -12.25 18.53 1.77
CA GLY A 416 -11.83 19.94 1.81
C GLY A 416 -12.56 20.74 2.90
N ARG A 417 -13.88 20.56 3.02
CA ARG A 417 -14.69 21.15 4.09
C ARG A 417 -14.28 20.64 5.47
N PHE A 418 -14.00 19.35 5.64
CA PHE A 418 -13.61 18.79 6.94
C PHE A 418 -12.27 19.36 7.40
N SER A 419 -11.23 19.32 6.55
CA SER A 419 -9.90 19.82 6.88
C SER A 419 -9.90 21.33 7.16
N THR A 420 -10.72 22.11 6.45
CA THR A 420 -10.82 23.57 6.65
C THR A 420 -11.85 24.00 7.70
N THR A 421 -12.55 23.08 8.38
CA THR A 421 -13.48 23.42 9.48
C THR A 421 -13.24 22.66 10.78
N GLN A 422 -13.07 21.33 10.73
CA GLN A 422 -12.89 20.48 11.91
C GLN A 422 -11.42 20.32 12.29
N GLN A 423 -10.51 20.34 11.32
CA GLN A 423 -9.05 20.31 11.54
C GLN A 423 -8.42 21.70 11.61
N TRP A 424 -9.18 22.75 11.27
CA TRP A 424 -8.73 24.14 11.25
C TRP A 424 -8.54 24.65 12.69
N TYR A 425 -7.27 24.82 13.07
CA TYR A 425 -6.85 25.26 14.39
C TYR A 425 -6.50 26.76 14.36
N GLU A 426 -7.19 27.55 15.18
CA GLU A 426 -6.83 28.94 15.46
C GLU A 426 -6.78 29.15 16.97
N ASN A 427 -5.59 29.43 17.48
CA ASN A 427 -5.35 29.79 18.87
C ASN A 427 -4.16 30.75 18.98
N LYS A 428 -4.44 32.04 19.20
CA LYS A 428 -3.41 33.07 19.38
C LYS A 428 -2.57 32.89 20.65
N ALA A 429 -3.00 32.03 21.58
CA ALA A 429 -2.27 31.67 22.79
C ALA A 429 -1.47 30.36 22.66
N ASP A 430 -1.38 29.75 21.47
CA ASP A 430 -0.51 28.61 21.24
C ASP A 430 0.96 29.05 21.22
N PRO A 431 1.81 28.65 22.20
CA PRO A 431 3.17 29.18 22.32
C PRO A 431 4.11 28.68 21.20
N PHE A 432 3.70 27.66 20.45
CA PHE A 432 4.40 27.17 19.25
C PHE A 432 4.04 27.97 18.00
N GLY A 433 3.01 28.82 18.05
CA GLY A 433 2.60 29.68 16.95
C GLY A 433 1.96 28.95 15.77
N ARG A 434 1.32 27.78 15.98
CA ARG A 434 0.52 27.09 14.97
C ARG A 434 -0.82 27.82 14.83
N ASN A 435 -0.85 29.00 14.20
CA ASN A 435 -2.05 29.82 14.11
C ASN A 435 -2.06 30.68 12.83
N PRO A 436 -2.97 30.41 11.88
CA PRO A 436 -3.81 29.22 11.74
C PRO A 436 -3.02 27.98 11.30
N ALA A 437 -3.52 26.81 11.66
CA ALA A 437 -2.97 25.53 11.24
C ALA A 437 -4.08 24.55 10.80
N ILE A 438 -3.70 23.52 10.06
CA ILE A 438 -4.48 22.29 9.91
C ILE A 438 -3.67 21.20 10.59
N LEU A 439 -4.23 20.62 11.66
CA LEU A 439 -3.54 19.67 12.53
C LEU A 439 -4.19 18.28 12.45
N THR A 440 -3.47 17.26 12.95
CA THR A 440 -4.03 15.91 13.12
C THR A 440 -5.29 15.94 13.97
N TYR A 441 -6.29 15.16 13.58
CA TYR A 441 -7.59 15.09 14.24
C TYR A 441 -7.85 13.68 14.78
N ASP A 442 -8.35 13.60 16.01
CA ASP A 442 -8.81 12.36 16.64
C ASP A 442 -10.32 12.23 16.45
N ARG A 443 -10.72 11.40 15.48
CA ARG A 443 -12.11 11.14 15.11
C ARG A 443 -12.92 10.48 16.21
N GLU A 444 -12.28 9.71 17.07
CA GLU A 444 -12.92 9.00 18.17
C GLU A 444 -13.12 9.92 19.38
N ALA A 445 -12.23 10.90 19.59
CA ALA A 445 -12.38 11.94 20.60
C ALA A 445 -13.09 13.21 20.09
N GLY A 446 -13.36 13.33 18.79
CA GLY A 446 -14.04 14.48 18.17
C GLY A 446 -13.27 15.79 18.27
N LYS A 447 -11.93 15.76 18.28
CA LYS A 447 -11.09 16.96 18.51
C LYS A 447 -9.77 16.94 17.76
N ILE A 448 -9.20 18.13 17.60
CA ILE A 448 -7.83 18.33 17.13
C ILE A 448 -6.81 17.81 18.17
N VAL A 449 -5.76 17.15 17.69
CA VAL A 449 -4.61 16.68 18.48
C VAL A 449 -3.61 17.83 18.60
N THR A 450 -3.66 18.56 19.72
CA THR A 450 -2.75 19.69 20.00
C THR A 450 -1.46 19.27 20.69
N GLN A 451 -1.41 18.06 21.25
CA GLN A 451 -0.28 17.43 21.93
C GLN A 451 -0.27 15.92 21.68
N ASP A 452 0.90 15.37 21.31
CA ASP A 452 1.23 13.93 21.27
C ASP A 452 2.73 13.82 21.64
N PRO A 453 3.17 12.80 22.41
CA PRO A 453 4.58 12.61 22.74
C PRO A 453 5.45 12.28 21.51
N ARG A 454 4.85 11.93 20.38
CA ARG A 454 5.42 11.95 19.03
C ARG A 454 5.18 13.34 18.44
N VAL A 455 6.07 14.28 18.76
CA VAL A 455 5.76 15.72 18.65
C VAL A 455 5.35 16.16 17.24
N TRP A 456 5.83 15.45 16.22
CA TRP A 456 5.49 15.69 14.82
C TRP A 456 3.99 15.58 14.53
N ILE A 457 3.25 14.66 15.17
CA ILE A 457 1.78 14.50 14.98
C ILE A 457 1.02 15.79 15.29
N SER A 458 1.49 16.57 16.27
CA SER A 458 0.93 17.88 16.62
C SER A 458 1.68 19.05 15.96
N GLY A 459 2.67 18.76 15.11
CA GLY A 459 3.72 19.67 14.69
C GLY A 459 3.67 20.12 13.23
N MET A 460 2.65 19.74 12.46
CA MET A 460 2.47 20.04 11.01
C MET A 460 3.57 19.52 10.07
N SER A 461 4.47 18.67 10.55
CA SER A 461 5.63 18.19 9.80
C SER A 461 5.87 16.73 10.15
N ASP A 462 6.75 16.05 9.41
CA ASP A 462 6.81 14.58 9.34
C ASP A 462 5.48 14.00 8.78
N GLU A 463 5.46 12.75 8.30
CA GLU A 463 4.28 12.17 7.66
C GLU A 463 3.05 12.23 8.58
N GLY A 464 3.19 11.82 9.84
CA GLY A 464 2.11 11.77 10.82
C GLY A 464 1.55 13.12 11.28
N GLY A 465 2.23 14.23 10.94
CA GLY A 465 1.78 15.60 11.19
C GLY A 465 1.39 16.36 9.92
N GLY A 466 1.96 15.98 8.77
CA GLY A 466 1.73 16.61 7.47
C GLY A 466 0.40 16.23 6.82
N GLY A 467 -0.06 14.99 7.04
CA GLY A 467 -1.13 14.39 6.23
C GLY A 467 -2.44 15.20 6.16
N GLY A 468 -2.86 15.84 7.25
CA GLY A 468 -4.08 16.66 7.27
C GLY A 468 -4.04 17.88 6.34
N TRP A 469 -2.91 18.61 6.32
CA TRP A 469 -2.80 19.84 5.54
C TRP A 469 -2.32 19.59 4.11
N VAL A 470 -1.51 18.56 3.89
CA VAL A 470 -1.14 18.09 2.54
C VAL A 470 -2.38 17.60 1.79
N ALA A 471 -3.29 16.85 2.43
CA ALA A 471 -4.57 16.46 1.82
C ALA A 471 -5.41 17.69 1.40
N ALA A 472 -5.52 18.67 2.30
CA ALA A 472 -6.28 19.90 2.06
C ALA A 472 -5.70 20.73 0.91
N MET A 473 -4.37 20.80 0.79
CA MET A 473 -3.67 21.42 -0.33
C MET A 473 -3.89 20.65 -1.62
N ALA A 474 -3.51 19.36 -1.69
CA ALA A 474 -3.57 18.54 -2.90
C ALA A 474 -5.00 18.47 -3.50
N LYS A 475 -6.05 18.55 -2.68
CA LYS A 475 -7.45 18.60 -3.14
C LYS A 475 -7.73 19.79 -4.06
N GLN A 476 -7.05 20.92 -3.87
CA GLN A 476 -7.24 22.12 -4.70
C GLN A 476 -6.63 21.98 -6.10
N LEU A 477 -5.76 20.98 -6.36
CA LEU A 477 -5.17 20.76 -7.68
C LEU A 477 -6.26 20.48 -8.74
N ASP A 478 -7.27 19.69 -8.37
CA ASP A 478 -8.39 19.36 -9.26
C ASP A 478 -9.70 20.00 -8.82
N ASN A 479 -9.98 20.13 -7.53
CA ASN A 479 -11.27 20.60 -7.02
C ASN A 479 -11.13 21.83 -6.11
N PRO A 480 -10.60 22.95 -6.62
CA PRO A 480 -10.35 24.13 -5.81
C PRO A 480 -11.65 24.81 -5.37
N ASP A 481 -11.73 25.17 -4.09
CA ASP A 481 -12.83 25.95 -3.52
C ASP A 481 -12.34 27.32 -3.01
N PRO A 482 -13.01 28.45 -3.34
CA PRO A 482 -12.55 29.78 -2.94
C PRO A 482 -12.44 30.02 -1.43
N ALA A 483 -13.32 29.43 -0.61
CA ALA A 483 -13.30 29.60 0.84
C ALA A 483 -12.21 28.72 1.49
N GLU A 484 -11.96 27.53 0.94
CA GLU A 484 -10.85 26.68 1.34
C GLU A 484 -9.50 27.32 0.95
N VAL A 485 -9.35 27.78 -0.29
CA VAL A 485 -8.12 28.42 -0.80
C VAL A 485 -7.81 29.73 -0.05
N ALA A 486 -8.82 30.50 0.36
CA ALA A 486 -8.62 31.68 1.23
C ALA A 486 -8.01 31.31 2.59
N LYS A 487 -8.37 30.16 3.16
CA LYS A 487 -7.77 29.62 4.39
C LYS A 487 -6.37 29.07 4.15
N LEU A 488 -6.17 28.31 3.08
CA LEU A 488 -4.88 27.68 2.75
C LEU A 488 -3.78 28.72 2.47
N GLN A 489 -4.11 29.86 1.86
CA GLN A 489 -3.19 31.01 1.74
C GLN A 489 -2.72 31.52 3.12
N ARG A 490 -3.66 31.73 4.07
CA ARG A 490 -3.32 32.15 5.44
C ARG A 490 -2.46 31.13 6.17
N LEU A 491 -2.73 29.83 5.99
CA LEU A 491 -1.90 28.76 6.56
C LEU A 491 -0.46 28.85 6.04
N VAL A 492 -0.27 29.15 4.75
CA VAL A 492 1.06 29.35 4.17
C VAL A 492 1.73 30.59 4.74
N ASP A 493 1.08 31.75 4.67
CA ASP A 493 1.66 33.05 5.03
C ASP A 493 1.94 33.22 6.53
N GLU A 494 1.07 32.70 7.40
CA GLU A 494 1.12 32.94 8.85
C GLU A 494 1.80 31.79 9.63
N THR A 495 1.92 30.59 9.02
CA THR A 495 2.39 29.37 9.71
C THR A 495 3.34 28.46 8.92
N VAL A 496 3.22 28.28 7.60
CA VAL A 496 4.27 27.53 6.87
C VAL A 496 5.52 28.39 6.74
N GLU A 497 5.38 29.56 6.11
CA GLU A 497 6.46 30.49 5.88
C GLU A 497 7.00 31.06 7.21
N GLY A 498 8.31 31.07 7.37
CA GLY A 498 9.00 31.49 8.60
C GLY A 498 8.91 30.52 9.81
N ARG A 499 7.87 29.67 9.93
CA ARG A 499 7.74 28.73 11.07
C ARG A 499 7.99 27.26 10.72
N LEU A 500 7.34 26.70 9.70
CA LEU A 500 7.67 25.35 9.22
C LEU A 500 8.87 25.39 8.28
N GLN A 501 8.83 26.34 7.36
CA GLN A 501 9.88 26.67 6.40
C GLN A 501 10.70 27.86 6.89
N VAL A 502 12.00 27.86 6.62
CA VAL A 502 12.89 29.00 6.86
C VAL A 502 12.71 29.99 5.71
N ALA A 503 12.30 31.22 6.02
CA ALA A 503 11.95 32.23 5.00
C ALA A 503 13.16 32.89 4.33
N ASP A 504 14.23 33.17 5.10
CA ASP A 504 15.37 33.95 4.63
C ASP A 504 16.72 33.45 5.16
N GLY A 505 17.80 34.09 4.70
CA GLY A 505 19.17 33.77 5.08
C GLY A 505 19.75 32.53 4.38
N GLU A 506 20.81 31.98 4.97
CA GLU A 506 21.61 30.86 4.41
C GLU A 506 20.77 29.59 4.17
N HIS A 507 19.78 29.35 5.04
CA HIS A 507 18.90 28.18 4.99
C HIS A 507 17.51 28.48 4.39
N ALA A 508 17.33 29.58 3.65
CA ALA A 508 16.05 29.91 3.02
C ALA A 508 15.49 28.73 2.19
N GLY A 509 14.20 28.42 2.36
CA GLY A 509 13.52 27.26 1.80
C GLY A 509 13.63 25.97 2.63
N ALA A 510 14.48 25.90 3.67
CA ALA A 510 14.67 24.68 4.46
C ALA A 510 13.47 24.36 5.36
N VAL A 511 13.17 23.07 5.57
CA VAL A 511 11.96 22.61 6.29
C VAL A 511 12.34 22.00 7.63
N ARG A 512 11.71 22.48 8.71
CA ARG A 512 11.92 21.99 10.09
C ARG A 512 11.20 20.66 10.33
N LYS A 513 11.80 19.81 11.16
CA LYS A 513 11.23 18.50 11.55
C LYS A 513 9.89 18.57 12.28
N SER A 514 9.59 19.64 13.02
CA SER A 514 8.30 19.87 13.69
C SER A 514 8.18 21.31 14.20
N ILE A 515 7.00 21.91 14.16
CA ILE A 515 6.71 23.19 14.86
C ILE A 515 6.52 22.94 16.38
N PHE A 516 5.97 21.79 16.77
CA PHE A 516 5.74 21.40 18.16
C PHE A 516 6.95 20.64 18.73
N TYR A 517 7.28 20.88 20.00
CA TYR A 517 8.41 20.25 20.69
C TYR A 517 8.18 20.16 22.20
N TYR A 518 8.99 19.35 22.88
CA TYR A 518 8.96 19.21 24.33
C TYR A 518 10.06 20.06 24.99
N ASP A 519 9.65 21.13 25.67
CA ASP A 519 10.45 21.96 26.56
C ASP A 519 9.58 22.44 27.75
N PRO A 520 9.54 21.69 28.87
CA PRO A 520 8.73 22.05 30.04
C PRO A 520 9.30 23.22 30.86
N VAL A 521 10.49 23.74 30.50
CA VAL A 521 11.10 24.91 31.15
C VAL A 521 10.66 26.18 30.42
N GLU A 522 10.64 26.16 29.08
CA GLU A 522 10.09 27.26 28.27
C GLU A 522 8.56 27.34 28.36
N HIS A 523 7.86 26.19 28.43
CA HIS A 523 6.40 26.10 28.43
C HIS A 523 5.83 25.43 29.71
N PRO A 524 6.04 26.02 30.90
CA PRO A 524 5.65 25.40 32.18
C PRO A 524 4.13 25.24 32.27
N GLY A 525 3.68 24.02 32.57
CA GLY A 525 2.26 23.68 32.72
C GLY A 525 1.47 23.53 31.41
N TYR A 526 2.10 23.64 30.24
CA TYR A 526 1.43 23.41 28.96
C TYR A 526 1.15 21.92 28.70
N TYR A 527 2.13 21.05 28.97
CA TYR A 527 2.10 19.64 28.61
C TYR A 527 1.20 18.82 29.55
N ASP A 528 0.40 17.91 28.98
CA ASP A 528 -0.39 16.95 29.74
C ASP A 528 0.51 16.04 30.60
N ALA A 529 0.35 16.11 31.92
CA ALA A 529 1.11 15.33 32.89
C ALA A 529 0.78 13.82 32.87
N ALA A 530 -0.33 13.41 32.27
CA ALA A 530 -0.66 11.99 32.07
C ALA A 530 0.10 11.36 30.89
N THR A 531 0.70 12.18 30.02
CA THR A 531 1.41 11.75 28.81
C THR A 531 2.88 11.42 29.09
N ASN A 532 3.41 10.37 28.44
CA ASN A 532 4.82 9.96 28.59
C ASN A 532 5.77 10.78 27.70
N TRP A 533 6.19 11.93 28.20
CA TRP A 533 7.18 12.83 27.56
C TRP A 533 8.65 12.40 27.71
N LYS A 534 8.93 11.16 28.15
CA LYS A 534 10.30 10.65 28.35
C LYS A 534 10.74 9.68 27.24
N SER A 535 9.98 9.60 26.17
CA SER A 535 10.30 8.79 24.99
C SER A 535 11.26 9.52 24.05
N TRP A 536 11.95 8.77 23.18
CA TRP A 536 12.82 9.35 22.15
C TRP A 536 12.06 10.23 21.13
N THR A 537 10.73 10.10 21.07
CA THR A 537 9.85 10.84 20.14
C THR A 537 9.50 12.23 20.66
N SER A 538 9.74 12.51 21.95
CA SER A 538 9.53 13.79 22.60
C SER A 538 10.70 14.74 22.36
N TRP A 539 10.88 15.13 21.09
CA TRP A 539 12.01 15.93 20.62
C TRP A 539 12.11 17.30 21.30
N SER A 540 13.35 17.74 21.58
CA SER A 540 13.62 19.09 22.06
C SER A 540 13.38 20.14 20.96
N LYS A 541 13.36 21.42 21.34
CA LYS A 541 13.31 22.55 20.40
C LYS A 541 14.38 22.46 19.30
N LYS A 542 15.57 21.96 19.64
CA LYS A 542 16.66 21.74 18.69
C LYS A 542 16.34 20.60 17.72
N ASP A 543 15.90 19.45 18.22
CA ASP A 543 15.69 18.24 17.40
C ASP A 543 14.41 18.30 16.56
N ALA A 544 13.47 19.17 16.93
CA ALA A 544 12.31 19.57 16.15
C ALA A 544 12.64 20.67 15.11
N GLY A 545 13.55 21.60 15.45
CA GLY A 545 14.04 22.64 14.53
C GLY A 545 15.09 22.18 13.53
N ASP A 546 15.58 20.94 13.64
CA ASP A 546 16.52 20.32 12.72
C ASP A 546 15.97 20.24 11.28
N LEU A 547 16.83 20.51 10.31
CA LEU A 547 16.51 20.67 8.89
C LEU A 547 16.84 19.43 8.04
N GLY A 548 17.44 18.39 8.66
CA GLY A 548 18.09 17.28 7.96
C GLY A 548 17.16 16.18 7.43
N ARG A 549 15.85 16.27 7.65
CA ARG A 549 14.86 15.27 7.21
C ARG A 549 14.31 15.59 5.82
N ALA A 550 14.97 15.08 4.78
CA ALA A 550 14.58 15.34 3.38
C ALA A 550 13.13 14.95 3.07
N TYR A 551 12.60 13.91 3.73
CA TYR A 551 11.20 13.46 3.60
C TYR A 551 10.14 14.54 3.90
N ASN A 552 10.48 15.62 4.62
CA ASN A 552 9.53 16.70 4.92
C ASN A 552 9.41 17.76 3.80
N TYR A 553 10.37 17.80 2.88
CA TYR A 553 10.47 18.83 1.85
C TYR A 553 9.43 18.68 0.73
N PRO A 554 9.08 17.45 0.26
CA PRO A 554 7.97 17.24 -0.67
C PRO A 554 6.66 17.87 -0.19
N HIS A 555 6.28 17.70 1.08
CA HIS A 555 5.03 18.25 1.64
C HIS A 555 4.91 19.78 1.42
N VAL A 556 5.98 20.52 1.71
CA VAL A 556 6.03 21.98 1.56
C VAL A 556 6.12 22.40 0.09
N ALA A 557 6.89 21.67 -0.72
CA ALA A 557 6.96 21.88 -2.16
C ALA A 557 5.58 21.67 -2.84
N ILE A 558 4.79 20.69 -2.40
CA ILE A 558 3.41 20.43 -2.86
C ILE A 558 2.49 21.59 -2.50
N GLY A 559 2.52 22.07 -1.24
CA GLY A 559 1.68 23.20 -0.81
C GLY A 559 1.89 24.44 -1.68
N HIS A 560 3.15 24.80 -1.93
CA HIS A 560 3.51 25.90 -2.83
C HIS A 560 3.14 25.60 -4.29
N TRP A 561 3.49 24.43 -4.83
CA TRP A 561 3.22 24.07 -6.23
C TRP A 561 1.72 24.04 -6.56
N VAL A 562 0.86 23.57 -5.65
CA VAL A 562 -0.59 23.61 -5.85
C VAL A 562 -1.10 25.05 -5.86
N LEU A 563 -0.68 25.89 -4.90
CA LEU A 563 -1.08 27.30 -4.92
C LEU A 563 -0.58 28.05 -6.17
N TYR A 564 0.60 27.73 -6.68
CA TYR A 564 1.06 28.18 -8.00
C TYR A 564 0.06 27.77 -9.10
N ARG A 565 -0.26 26.47 -9.24
CA ARG A 565 -1.14 25.98 -10.31
C ARG A 565 -2.55 26.58 -10.21
N VAL A 566 -3.09 26.73 -9.00
CA VAL A 566 -4.39 27.37 -8.77
C VAL A 566 -4.32 28.86 -9.15
N ALA A 567 -3.34 29.61 -8.63
CA ALA A 567 -3.15 31.04 -8.95
C ALA A 567 -2.95 31.29 -10.46
N ARG A 568 -2.28 30.36 -11.15
CA ARG A 568 -1.90 30.51 -12.55
C ARG A 568 -3.03 30.24 -13.52
N ASN A 569 -3.94 29.32 -13.18
CA ASN A 569 -4.96 28.81 -14.08
C ASN A 569 -6.40 29.17 -13.66
N HIS A 570 -6.62 29.63 -12.42
CA HIS A 570 -7.93 30.08 -11.91
C HIS A 570 -7.91 31.55 -11.46
N PRO A 571 -8.24 32.51 -12.35
CA PRO A 571 -8.19 33.94 -12.03
C PRO A 571 -9.01 34.32 -10.79
N GLY A 572 -8.40 35.11 -9.90
CA GLY A 572 -9.04 35.64 -8.69
C GLY A 572 -9.22 34.65 -7.54
N MET A 573 -8.75 33.40 -7.68
CA MET A 573 -8.90 32.36 -6.66
C MET A 573 -7.80 32.40 -5.59
N VAL A 574 -6.58 32.73 -5.99
CA VAL A 574 -5.44 33.04 -5.10
C VAL A 574 -5.10 34.52 -5.28
N THR A 575 -4.96 35.23 -4.17
CA THR A 575 -4.82 36.70 -4.13
C THR A 575 -3.77 37.20 -3.14
N ALA A 576 -3.23 36.34 -2.27
CA ALA A 576 -2.20 36.72 -1.29
C ALA A 576 -0.87 37.08 -1.98
N HIS A 577 -0.37 36.19 -2.85
CA HIS A 577 0.85 36.41 -3.66
C HIS A 577 0.59 36.16 -5.14
N PRO A 578 1.41 36.75 -6.06
CA PRO A 578 1.38 36.38 -7.47
C PRO A 578 1.83 34.91 -7.66
N TRP A 579 1.30 34.24 -8.69
CA TRP A 579 1.61 32.83 -9.00
C TRP A 579 3.10 32.48 -8.99
N ARG A 580 3.97 33.43 -9.41
CA ARG A 580 5.42 33.23 -9.49
C ARG A 580 6.04 33.05 -8.11
N TRP A 581 5.56 33.76 -7.09
CA TRP A 581 6.05 33.63 -5.72
C TRP A 581 5.97 32.17 -5.26
N TYR A 582 4.80 31.54 -5.45
CA TYR A 582 4.59 30.13 -5.10
C TYR A 582 5.47 29.17 -5.89
N LEU A 583 5.67 29.38 -7.19
CA LEU A 583 6.54 28.52 -8.00
C LEU A 583 8.03 28.67 -7.59
N ASP A 584 8.46 29.91 -7.31
CA ASP A 584 9.80 30.22 -6.83
C ASP A 584 10.03 29.58 -5.43
N HIS A 585 9.04 29.51 -4.54
CA HIS A 585 9.15 28.84 -3.23
C HIS A 585 9.15 27.30 -3.35
N ALA A 586 8.35 26.71 -4.24
CA ALA A 586 8.41 25.28 -4.53
C ALA A 586 9.80 24.86 -5.06
N TYR A 587 10.38 25.68 -5.94
CA TYR A 587 11.76 25.55 -6.40
C TYR A 587 12.78 25.67 -5.25
N GLN A 588 12.72 26.75 -4.46
CA GLN A 588 13.64 26.97 -3.33
C GLN A 588 13.58 25.85 -2.30
N THR A 589 12.40 25.30 -2.01
CA THR A 589 12.23 24.12 -1.15
C THR A 589 13.04 22.93 -1.67
N THR A 590 12.98 22.68 -2.99
CA THR A 590 13.73 21.56 -3.62
C THR A 590 15.25 21.78 -3.55
N VAL A 591 15.72 23.01 -3.75
CA VAL A 591 17.16 23.33 -3.66
C VAL A 591 17.65 23.25 -2.20
N ALA A 592 16.86 23.75 -1.25
CA ALA A 592 17.15 23.68 0.18
C ALA A 592 17.27 22.23 0.66
N MET A 593 16.40 21.32 0.20
CA MET A 593 16.49 19.89 0.50
C MET A 593 17.88 19.31 0.19
N MET A 594 18.45 19.69 -0.96
CA MET A 594 19.78 19.23 -1.40
C MET A 594 20.93 19.86 -0.61
N ARG A 595 20.73 21.08 -0.10
CA ARG A 595 21.72 21.83 0.69
C ARG A 595 21.74 21.37 2.15
N ASP A 596 20.56 21.30 2.79
CA ASP A 596 20.40 21.19 4.24
C ASP A 596 20.03 19.79 4.72
N ALA A 597 19.49 18.92 3.84
CA ALA A 597 19.08 17.56 4.17
C ALA A 597 19.80 16.44 3.37
N PRO A 598 21.11 16.54 3.05
CA PRO A 598 21.75 15.68 2.06
C PRO A 598 21.70 14.18 2.38
N TYR A 599 21.65 13.79 3.66
CA TYR A 599 21.70 12.38 4.07
C TYR A 599 20.58 11.53 3.44
N TYR A 600 19.32 11.96 3.51
CA TYR A 600 18.21 11.17 2.97
C TYR A 600 18.03 11.33 1.46
N THR A 601 18.59 12.37 0.84
CA THR A 601 18.50 12.58 -0.63
C THR A 601 19.20 11.49 -1.46
N GLN A 602 20.01 10.63 -0.83
CA GLN A 602 20.57 9.43 -1.47
C GLN A 602 19.50 8.38 -1.83
N PHE A 603 18.31 8.45 -1.24
CA PHE A 603 17.17 7.58 -1.54
C PHE A 603 16.04 8.36 -2.23
N GLY A 604 15.08 7.63 -2.81
CA GLY A 604 13.79 8.19 -3.19
C GLY A 604 12.96 8.59 -1.97
N LEU A 605 12.21 9.68 -2.08
CA LEU A 605 11.36 10.25 -1.04
C LEU A 605 9.87 10.03 -1.36
N MET A 606 9.02 9.92 -0.33
CA MET A 606 7.57 9.98 -0.53
C MET A 606 7.20 11.28 -1.24
N GLU A 607 6.30 11.18 -2.23
CA GLU A 607 5.84 12.31 -3.05
C GLU A 607 6.94 13.07 -3.83
N GLY A 608 8.20 12.61 -3.84
CA GLY A 608 9.31 13.29 -4.52
C GLY A 608 9.16 13.36 -6.05
N ASP A 609 8.19 12.64 -6.62
CA ASP A 609 7.74 12.83 -8.00
C ASP A 609 7.19 14.25 -8.28
N VAL A 610 6.74 14.99 -7.25
CA VAL A 610 6.34 16.41 -7.38
C VAL A 610 7.48 17.28 -7.93
N PHE A 611 8.74 16.94 -7.65
CA PHE A 611 9.89 17.67 -8.15
C PHE A 611 10.02 17.57 -9.68
N VAL A 612 9.53 16.50 -10.30
CA VAL A 612 9.46 16.38 -11.76
C VAL A 612 8.43 17.36 -12.33
N ASP A 613 7.28 17.51 -11.67
CA ASP A 613 6.22 18.41 -12.12
C ASP A 613 6.54 19.89 -11.87
N ILE A 614 7.18 20.23 -10.74
CA ILE A 614 7.75 21.56 -10.51
C ILE A 614 8.78 21.89 -11.60
N LEU A 615 9.69 20.97 -11.96
CA LEU A 615 10.65 21.19 -13.05
C LEU A 615 9.97 21.41 -14.41
N LYS A 616 8.92 20.65 -14.73
CA LYS A 616 8.12 20.86 -15.96
C LYS A 616 7.47 22.24 -15.96
N ASP A 617 6.94 22.70 -14.83
CA ASP A 617 6.30 24.02 -14.71
C ASP A 617 7.30 25.18 -14.76
N LEU A 618 8.49 25.06 -14.14
CA LEU A 618 9.58 26.02 -14.32
C LEU A 618 9.97 26.18 -15.79
N LYS A 619 10.12 25.06 -16.51
CA LYS A 619 10.37 25.06 -17.96
C LYS A 619 9.19 25.68 -18.75
N ARG A 620 7.94 25.43 -18.34
CA ARG A 620 6.72 25.95 -18.97
C ARG A 620 6.58 27.46 -18.86
N GLU A 621 6.91 28.04 -17.71
CA GLU A 621 6.87 29.48 -17.47
C GLU A 621 8.15 30.22 -17.91
N GLY A 622 9.14 29.50 -18.44
CA GLY A 622 10.39 30.08 -18.96
C GLY A 622 11.44 30.44 -17.90
N LEU A 623 11.30 29.92 -16.69
CA LEU A 623 12.22 30.10 -15.56
C LEU A 623 13.46 29.21 -15.74
N THR A 624 14.24 29.55 -16.77
CA THR A 624 15.32 28.71 -17.31
C THR A 624 16.48 28.53 -16.33
N THR A 625 16.81 29.53 -15.52
CA THR A 625 17.92 29.45 -14.54
C THR A 625 17.57 28.45 -13.45
N GLU A 626 16.38 28.63 -12.87
CA GLU A 626 15.79 27.83 -11.81
C GLU A 626 15.61 26.37 -12.28
N ALA A 627 15.04 26.18 -13.49
CA ALA A 627 14.92 24.87 -14.12
C ALA A 627 16.28 24.17 -14.33
N THR A 628 17.29 24.90 -14.80
CA THR A 628 18.63 24.34 -15.07
C THR A 628 19.33 23.90 -13.78
N GLU A 629 19.22 24.68 -12.70
CA GLU A 629 19.79 24.34 -11.41
C GLU A 629 19.10 23.11 -10.80
N MET A 630 17.77 23.09 -10.78
CA MET A 630 16.98 21.98 -10.25
C MET A 630 17.22 20.69 -11.03
N GLU A 631 17.22 20.74 -12.36
CA GLU A 631 17.50 19.59 -13.22
C GLU A 631 18.90 19.03 -12.97
N ARG A 632 19.92 19.88 -12.81
CA ARG A 632 21.29 19.46 -12.48
C ARG A 632 21.36 18.74 -11.12
N LEU A 633 20.66 19.26 -10.10
CA LEU A 633 20.62 18.64 -8.77
C LEU A 633 19.94 17.27 -8.80
N MET A 634 18.77 17.17 -9.43
CA MET A 634 17.99 15.93 -9.53
C MET A 634 18.67 14.90 -10.44
N LYS A 635 19.37 15.34 -11.50
CA LYS A 635 20.23 14.47 -12.31
C LYS A 635 21.36 13.83 -11.49
N GLY A 636 21.92 14.55 -10.51
CA GLY A 636 22.89 14.00 -9.57
C GLY A 636 22.34 12.83 -8.74
N ARG A 637 21.11 12.96 -8.22
CA ARG A 637 20.41 11.87 -7.52
C ARG A 637 20.12 10.69 -8.46
N ALA A 638 19.58 10.98 -9.64
CA ALA A 638 19.28 9.94 -10.63
C ALA A 638 20.53 9.15 -11.08
N ASP A 639 21.67 9.83 -11.27
CA ASP A 639 22.94 9.18 -11.62
C ASP A 639 23.47 8.30 -10.49
N HIS A 640 23.25 8.68 -9.22
CA HIS A 640 23.56 7.84 -8.06
C HIS A 640 22.61 6.64 -7.96
N TRP A 641 21.29 6.83 -8.08
CA TRP A 641 20.33 5.73 -8.04
C TRP A 641 20.57 4.69 -9.12
N ARG A 642 21.05 5.11 -10.31
CA ARG A 642 21.44 4.21 -11.39
C ARG A 642 22.60 3.26 -11.03
N THR A 643 23.34 3.52 -9.94
CA THR A 643 24.39 2.61 -9.43
C THR A 643 23.91 1.66 -8.33
N LEU A 644 22.65 1.79 -7.87
CA LEU A 644 22.06 0.97 -6.81
C LEU A 644 21.04 0.00 -7.40
N THR A 645 20.96 -1.24 -6.88
CA THR A 645 19.91 -2.19 -7.30
C THR A 645 18.53 -1.80 -6.75
N TYR A 646 18.48 -1.26 -5.52
CA TYR A 646 17.22 -0.85 -4.87
C TYR A 646 17.36 0.52 -4.18
N PRO A 647 17.29 1.64 -4.93
CA PRO A 647 17.44 3.02 -4.41
C PRO A 647 16.26 3.53 -3.55
N PHE A 648 15.43 2.63 -3.01
CA PHE A 648 14.18 2.93 -2.30
C PHE A 648 14.29 2.77 -0.78
N GLY A 649 15.51 2.81 -0.24
CA GLY A 649 15.77 2.70 1.20
C GLY A 649 15.26 3.89 2.00
N SER A 650 15.26 3.73 3.32
CA SER A 650 15.08 4.81 4.30
C SER A 650 15.98 4.51 5.50
N GLU A 651 15.72 5.11 6.67
CA GLU A 651 16.27 4.63 7.93
C GLU A 651 15.75 3.21 8.32
N MET A 652 14.77 2.68 7.59
CA MET A 652 14.17 1.35 7.79
C MET A 652 14.79 0.30 6.85
N ALA A 653 14.82 -0.97 7.27
CA ALA A 653 15.46 -2.06 6.50
C ALA A 653 14.74 -2.42 5.18
N TRP A 654 13.53 -1.92 4.96
CA TRP A 654 12.77 -1.95 3.71
C TRP A 654 11.74 -0.82 3.75
N ASP A 655 11.44 -0.22 2.59
CA ASP A 655 10.41 0.79 2.44
C ASP A 655 9.74 0.68 1.05
N SER A 656 8.53 1.24 0.94
CA SER A 656 7.66 1.13 -0.24
C SER A 656 7.05 2.47 -0.63
N THR A 657 7.77 3.56 -0.38
CA THR A 657 7.30 4.95 -0.48
C THR A 657 8.16 5.82 -1.41
N GLY A 658 9.45 5.52 -1.59
CA GLY A 658 10.38 6.25 -2.46
C GLY A 658 10.38 5.83 -3.94
N GLN A 659 9.71 4.73 -4.27
CA GLN A 659 9.60 4.17 -5.62
C GLN A 659 9.01 5.13 -6.67
N PRO A 660 7.97 5.96 -6.39
CA PRO A 660 7.40 6.88 -7.38
C PRO A 660 8.41 7.93 -7.85
N GLU A 661 9.14 8.55 -6.93
CA GLU A 661 10.18 9.54 -7.25
C GLU A 661 11.26 8.92 -8.15
N VAL A 662 11.80 7.76 -7.75
CA VAL A 662 12.85 7.09 -8.53
C VAL A 662 12.33 6.75 -9.92
N TYR A 663 11.15 6.13 -10.04
CA TYR A 663 10.55 5.79 -11.34
C TYR A 663 10.40 7.03 -12.23
N ALA A 664 9.90 8.14 -11.68
CA ALA A 664 9.66 9.37 -12.41
C ALA A 664 10.98 9.97 -12.95
N TRP A 665 12.02 10.07 -12.12
CA TRP A 665 13.34 10.58 -12.55
C TRP A 665 14.08 9.61 -13.48
N MET A 666 13.98 8.29 -13.25
CA MET A 666 14.55 7.30 -14.17
C MET A 666 13.96 7.46 -15.57
N ARG A 667 12.64 7.64 -15.70
CA ARG A 667 12.02 7.91 -17.01
C ARG A 667 12.38 9.27 -17.57
N TYR A 668 12.38 10.32 -16.75
CA TYR A 668 12.74 11.67 -17.17
C TYR A 668 14.12 11.75 -17.83
N PHE A 669 15.11 11.04 -17.28
CA PHE A 669 16.47 11.00 -17.82
C PHE A 669 16.77 9.81 -18.77
N GLY A 670 15.76 9.05 -19.19
CA GLY A 670 15.89 7.96 -20.17
C GLY A 670 16.49 6.66 -19.63
N TYR A 671 16.54 6.48 -18.31
CA TYR A 671 17.00 5.27 -17.62
C TYR A 671 15.87 4.23 -17.50
N GLN A 672 15.31 3.84 -18.64
CA GLN A 672 14.14 2.96 -18.71
C GLN A 672 14.32 1.59 -18.01
N PRO A 673 15.49 0.90 -18.06
CA PRO A 673 15.67 -0.37 -17.32
C PRO A 673 15.48 -0.23 -15.81
N GLN A 674 15.94 0.86 -15.21
CA GLN A 674 15.78 1.15 -13.78
C GLN A 674 14.34 1.53 -13.42
N ALA A 675 13.63 2.22 -14.32
CA ALA A 675 12.19 2.45 -14.17
C ALA A 675 11.40 1.13 -14.24
N ASP A 676 11.78 0.24 -15.16
CA ASP A 676 11.17 -1.09 -15.28
C ASP A 676 11.43 -1.96 -14.05
N GLU A 677 12.65 -1.94 -13.48
CA GLU A 677 12.96 -2.65 -12.24
C GLU A 677 12.17 -2.09 -11.05
N THR A 678 12.06 -0.76 -10.93
CA THR A 678 11.20 -0.11 -9.92
C THR A 678 9.75 -0.57 -10.03
N ARG A 679 9.21 -0.62 -11.26
CA ARG A 679 7.86 -1.14 -11.53
C ARG A 679 7.70 -2.61 -11.14
N GLN A 680 8.69 -3.48 -11.43
CA GLN A 680 8.62 -4.89 -11.05
C GLN A 680 8.68 -5.09 -9.52
N VAL A 681 9.47 -4.27 -8.81
CA VAL A 681 9.54 -4.27 -7.35
C VAL A 681 8.18 -3.86 -6.76
N ILE A 682 7.53 -2.80 -7.24
CA ILE A 682 6.16 -2.45 -6.82
C ILE A 682 5.18 -3.63 -6.98
N LEU A 683 5.21 -4.28 -8.15
CA LEU A 683 4.34 -5.42 -8.44
C LEU A 683 4.60 -6.65 -7.55
N ALA A 684 5.70 -6.68 -6.78
CA ALA A 684 5.96 -7.71 -5.78
C ALA A 684 4.98 -7.65 -4.59
N TYR A 685 4.48 -6.46 -4.25
CA TYR A 685 3.71 -6.20 -3.03
C TYR A 685 2.43 -5.38 -3.23
N ASP A 686 2.09 -5.05 -4.48
CA ASP A 686 0.81 -4.45 -4.90
C ASP A 686 -0.03 -5.49 -5.68
N PRO A 687 -0.98 -6.22 -5.04
CA PRO A 687 -1.57 -7.41 -5.65
C PRO A 687 -2.93 -7.16 -6.34
N ALA A 688 -3.28 -8.01 -7.30
CA ALA A 688 -4.55 -7.96 -8.04
C ALA A 688 -5.70 -8.76 -7.36
N ILE A 689 -5.76 -8.78 -6.03
CA ILE A 689 -6.66 -9.64 -5.25
C ILE A 689 -8.13 -9.20 -5.35
N PRO A 690 -9.13 -10.11 -5.40
CA PRO A 690 -10.57 -9.76 -5.46
C PRO A 690 -11.20 -9.21 -4.17
N SER A 691 -10.63 -8.15 -3.62
CA SER A 691 -11.08 -7.48 -2.40
C SER A 691 -10.72 -5.99 -2.42
N TRP A 692 -11.65 -5.12 -2.02
CA TRP A 692 -11.38 -3.69 -1.83
C TRP A 692 -10.17 -3.43 -0.94
N GLY A 693 -9.94 -4.26 0.10
CA GLY A 693 -8.84 -4.07 1.04
C GLY A 693 -7.47 -4.57 0.55
N TYR A 694 -7.42 -5.36 -0.53
CA TYR A 694 -6.16 -5.96 -0.98
C TYR A 694 -5.80 -5.63 -2.44
N ASN A 695 -6.76 -5.25 -3.28
CA ASN A 695 -6.47 -4.82 -4.65
C ASN A 695 -5.64 -3.52 -4.68
N GLY A 696 -4.39 -3.60 -5.14
CA GLY A 696 -3.49 -2.44 -5.19
C GLY A 696 -3.05 -1.90 -3.82
N ASN A 697 -3.27 -2.66 -2.75
CA ASN A 697 -2.87 -2.27 -1.40
C ASN A 697 -1.41 -2.68 -1.16
N ALA A 698 -0.47 -1.75 -1.32
CA ALA A 698 0.96 -1.95 -1.11
C ALA A 698 1.26 -2.53 0.28
N ARG A 699 2.29 -3.36 0.42
CA ARG A 699 2.61 -3.98 1.72
C ARG A 699 3.09 -2.93 2.73
N ARG A 700 2.32 -2.73 3.81
CA ARG A 700 2.67 -1.90 4.98
C ARG A 700 2.16 -2.57 6.24
N TYR A 701 2.91 -2.45 7.35
CA TYR A 701 2.49 -3.05 8.62
C TYR A 701 2.98 -2.38 9.92
N TRP A 702 3.62 -1.20 9.89
CA TRP A 702 4.20 -0.58 11.10
C TRP A 702 3.91 0.91 11.31
N ASP A 703 3.46 1.63 10.29
CA ASP A 703 3.22 3.08 10.32
C ASP A 703 2.24 3.56 11.41
N PHE A 704 1.34 2.70 11.92
CA PHE A 704 0.53 3.02 13.11
C PHE A 704 1.36 3.37 14.34
N LEU A 705 2.62 2.93 14.44
CA LEU A 705 3.55 3.38 15.48
C LEU A 705 3.86 4.89 15.38
N TYR A 706 3.91 5.44 14.18
CA TYR A 706 4.39 6.78 13.87
C TYR A 706 3.28 7.78 13.51
N GLY A 707 2.19 7.36 12.87
CA GLY A 707 1.07 8.21 12.45
C GLY A 707 -0.31 7.84 13.04
N GLY A 708 -0.49 6.62 13.56
CA GLY A 708 -1.77 6.14 14.08
C GLY A 708 -2.02 6.51 15.55
N LYS A 709 -3.29 6.48 15.97
CA LYS A 709 -3.67 6.54 17.40
C LYS A 709 -3.33 5.25 18.12
N TYR A 710 -3.46 4.11 17.43
CA TYR A 710 -3.33 2.78 18.03
C TYR A 710 -2.04 2.09 17.54
N PRO A 711 -0.89 2.29 18.23
CA PRO A 711 0.40 1.77 17.79
C PRO A 711 0.42 0.24 17.79
N ARG A 712 0.42 -0.37 16.61
CA ARG A 712 0.31 -1.83 16.38
C ARG A 712 1.18 -2.26 15.19
N ILE A 713 1.72 -3.49 15.25
CA ILE A 713 2.37 -4.18 14.12
C ILE A 713 1.36 -5.15 13.50
N GLU A 714 0.70 -4.72 12.43
CA GLU A 714 -0.34 -5.48 11.70
C GLU A 714 -0.44 -5.01 10.25
N ARG A 715 -0.93 -5.87 9.34
CA ARG A 715 -1.20 -5.49 7.95
C ARG A 715 -2.13 -4.27 7.89
N GLN A 716 -1.64 -3.20 7.30
CA GLN A 716 -2.41 -1.98 7.05
C GLN A 716 -3.10 -2.09 5.70
N ILE A 717 -4.30 -1.50 5.63
CA ILE A 717 -5.13 -1.45 4.44
C ILE A 717 -5.25 0.02 4.04
N HIS A 718 -4.78 0.33 2.83
CA HIS A 718 -4.81 1.67 2.22
C HIS A 718 -4.09 2.74 3.04
N HIS A 719 -2.92 2.34 3.57
CA HIS A 719 -1.86 3.27 3.94
C HIS A 719 -1.34 4.01 2.70
N TYR A 720 -0.75 5.21 2.88
CA TYR A 720 -0.40 6.13 1.79
C TYR A 720 0.49 5.52 0.70
N GLY A 721 1.35 4.56 1.05
CA GLY A 721 2.21 3.85 0.09
C GLY A 721 1.43 3.19 -1.07
N SER A 722 0.16 2.82 -0.86
CA SER A 722 -0.68 2.17 -1.89
C SER A 722 -1.05 3.12 -3.03
N ALA A 723 -1.47 4.34 -2.70
CA ALA A 723 -1.84 5.34 -3.70
C ALA A 723 -0.59 5.95 -4.37
N LEU A 724 0.51 6.07 -3.62
CA LEU A 724 1.82 6.47 -4.17
C LEU A 724 2.35 5.45 -5.19
N ASN A 725 2.39 4.16 -4.86
CA ASN A 725 2.89 3.12 -5.78
C ASN A 725 2.00 2.92 -7.02
N ALA A 726 0.73 3.32 -6.97
CA ALA A 726 -0.11 3.35 -8.15
C ALA A 726 0.29 4.41 -9.19
N VAL A 727 0.96 5.51 -8.80
CA VAL A 727 1.41 6.57 -9.72
C VAL A 727 2.30 6.03 -10.87
N PRO A 728 3.42 5.32 -10.60
CA PRO A 728 4.25 4.74 -11.63
C PRO A 728 3.56 3.61 -12.41
N LEU A 729 2.63 2.86 -11.80
CA LEU A 729 1.89 1.80 -12.49
C LEU A 729 0.87 2.35 -13.50
N LEU A 730 0.17 3.46 -13.18
CA LEU A 730 -0.71 4.15 -14.13
C LEU A 730 0.09 4.75 -15.28
N ASP A 731 1.29 5.29 -15.01
CA ASP A 731 2.18 5.79 -16.05
C ASP A 731 2.71 4.69 -16.98
N ALA A 732 3.14 3.56 -16.40
CA ALA A 732 3.56 2.39 -17.16
C ALA A 732 2.44 1.86 -18.06
N TYR A 733 1.20 1.84 -17.57
CA TYR A 733 0.04 1.46 -18.39
C TYR A 733 -0.28 2.46 -19.51
N ARG A 734 -0.10 3.77 -19.30
CA ARG A 734 -0.25 4.76 -20.40
C ARG A 734 0.81 4.56 -21.48
N ALA A 735 2.03 4.15 -21.11
CA ALA A 735 3.10 3.83 -22.06
C ALA A 735 2.85 2.51 -22.83
N ASP A 736 2.32 1.49 -22.15
CA ASP A 736 1.93 0.20 -22.73
C ASP A 736 0.55 -0.24 -22.23
N PRO A 737 -0.54 0.11 -22.95
CA PRO A 737 -1.90 -0.22 -22.56
C PRO A 737 -2.30 -1.68 -22.86
N SER A 738 -1.35 -2.54 -23.27
CA SER A 738 -1.65 -3.96 -23.50
C SER A 738 -1.76 -4.77 -22.20
N ASP A 739 -1.07 -4.37 -21.12
CA ASP A 739 -1.14 -5.05 -19.82
C ASP A 739 -2.22 -4.43 -18.91
N LEU A 740 -3.48 -4.82 -19.13
CA LEU A 740 -4.64 -4.43 -18.30
C LEU A 740 -4.43 -4.67 -16.80
N ARG A 741 -3.57 -5.62 -16.40
CA ARG A 741 -3.24 -5.90 -15.00
C ARG A 741 -2.56 -4.72 -14.32
N LEU A 742 -1.72 -3.94 -15.02
CA LEU A 742 -1.12 -2.72 -14.48
C LEU A 742 -2.22 -1.74 -14.06
N LEU A 743 -3.17 -1.45 -14.96
CA LEU A 743 -4.31 -0.58 -14.66
C LEU A 743 -5.17 -1.14 -13.52
N ARG A 744 -5.47 -2.45 -13.51
CA ARG A 744 -6.27 -3.08 -12.43
C ARG A 744 -5.61 -3.01 -11.05
N ILE A 745 -4.28 -3.08 -10.96
CA ILE A 745 -3.56 -2.95 -9.69
C ILE A 745 -3.54 -1.46 -9.28
N ALA A 746 -3.11 -0.60 -10.18
CA ALA A 746 -2.94 0.82 -9.90
C ALA A 746 -4.26 1.54 -9.59
N TYR A 747 -5.32 1.26 -10.35
CA TYR A 747 -6.65 1.80 -10.08
C TYR A 747 -7.22 1.29 -8.75
N GLY A 748 -6.83 0.08 -8.33
CA GLY A 748 -7.08 -0.43 -6.98
C GLY A 748 -6.42 0.40 -5.89
N GLY A 749 -5.14 0.75 -6.06
CA GLY A 749 -4.37 1.55 -5.09
C GLY A 749 -4.89 2.99 -4.93
N VAL A 750 -5.11 3.72 -6.02
CA VAL A 750 -5.62 5.11 -5.95
C VAL A 750 -7.05 5.21 -5.43
N MET A 751 -7.90 4.21 -5.71
CA MET A 751 -9.25 4.15 -5.17
C MET A 751 -9.30 3.60 -3.74
N GLY A 752 -8.33 2.75 -3.38
CA GLY A 752 -8.12 2.25 -2.04
C GLY A 752 -7.98 3.39 -1.03
N GLY A 753 -7.07 4.34 -1.31
CA GLY A 753 -6.89 5.54 -0.48
C GLY A 753 -8.14 6.41 -0.32
N ILE A 754 -9.12 6.36 -1.24
CA ILE A 754 -10.39 7.08 -1.07
C ILE A 754 -11.26 6.45 0.02
N THR A 755 -11.13 5.15 0.29
CA THR A 755 -11.95 4.48 1.33
C THR A 755 -11.64 4.98 2.74
N ASN A 756 -10.48 5.60 2.95
CA ASN A 756 -10.08 6.24 4.20
C ASN A 756 -10.89 7.52 4.51
N ILE A 757 -11.51 8.15 3.50
CA ILE A 757 -12.37 9.34 3.69
C ILE A 757 -13.75 8.85 4.15
N ASP A 758 -14.22 9.32 5.31
CA ASP A 758 -15.53 8.98 5.83
C ASP A 758 -16.68 9.85 5.27
N GLN A 759 -17.92 9.53 5.65
CA GLN A 759 -19.12 10.23 5.17
C GLN A 759 -19.18 11.73 5.48
N GLN A 760 -18.34 12.26 6.38
CA GLN A 760 -18.30 13.68 6.74
C GLN A 760 -17.07 14.39 6.16
N GLY A 761 -16.11 13.63 5.62
CA GLY A 761 -14.84 14.13 5.07
C GLY A 761 -13.63 13.91 5.97
N PHE A 762 -13.77 13.27 7.14
CA PHE A 762 -12.60 12.89 7.92
C PHE A 762 -11.82 11.81 7.17
N SER A 763 -10.53 12.04 6.95
CA SER A 763 -9.62 11.03 6.43
C SER A 763 -8.89 10.31 7.54
N SER A 764 -8.78 8.98 7.45
CA SER A 764 -8.04 8.10 8.36
C SER A 764 -6.65 7.77 7.82
N ALA A 765 -5.66 7.59 8.70
CA ALA A 765 -4.32 7.12 8.36
C ALA A 765 -4.35 5.80 7.54
N ALA A 766 -5.01 4.76 8.07
CA ALA A 766 -5.25 3.47 7.40
C ALA A 766 -6.33 2.65 8.14
N PHE A 767 -6.76 1.52 7.56
CA PHE A 767 -7.66 0.56 8.22
C PHE A 767 -6.87 -0.59 8.88
N HIS A 768 -7.17 -0.85 10.16
CA HIS A 768 -6.65 -1.97 10.94
C HIS A 768 -7.30 -3.29 10.49
N SER A 769 -6.54 -4.18 9.83
CA SER A 769 -7.07 -5.46 9.34
C SER A 769 -6.90 -6.65 10.26
N ALA A 770 -6.24 -6.49 11.41
CA ALA A 770 -6.23 -7.52 12.42
C ALA A 770 -7.68 -7.81 12.87
N PRO A 771 -8.12 -9.08 12.86
CA PRO A 771 -9.50 -9.46 13.17
C PRO A 771 -10.04 -8.99 14.53
N ASP A 772 -9.19 -8.67 15.50
CA ASP A 772 -9.60 -8.11 16.81
C ASP A 772 -9.98 -6.62 16.76
N MET A 773 -9.74 -5.94 15.64
CA MET A 773 -9.93 -4.50 15.50
C MET A 773 -10.86 -4.13 14.35
N MET A 774 -10.52 -4.47 13.09
CA MET A 774 -11.37 -4.32 11.90
C MET A 774 -12.06 -2.93 11.75
N LYS A 775 -11.32 -1.84 12.03
CA LYS A 775 -11.80 -0.45 11.95
C LYS A 775 -10.74 0.50 11.37
N TRP A 776 -11.18 1.67 10.92
CA TRP A 776 -10.30 2.80 10.57
C TRP A 776 -9.55 3.30 11.81
N ASP A 777 -8.26 3.67 11.67
CA ASP A 777 -7.55 4.39 12.72
C ASP A 777 -8.19 5.79 12.87
N PRO A 778 -8.52 6.24 14.10
CA PRO A 778 -9.18 7.51 14.29
C PRO A 778 -8.25 8.74 14.18
N TYR A 779 -6.94 8.60 14.00
CA TYR A 779 -6.08 9.71 13.61
C TYR A 779 -6.09 9.88 12.08
N SER A 780 -6.10 11.14 11.65
CA SER A 780 -5.83 11.47 10.24
C SER A 780 -4.40 11.17 9.83
N GLY A 781 -3.47 11.29 10.77
CA GLY A 781 -2.07 10.89 10.66
C GLY A 781 -1.44 11.27 9.32
N ASP A 782 -0.92 10.24 8.66
CA ASP A 782 -0.13 10.26 7.44
C ASP A 782 -0.95 10.09 6.13
N TYR A 783 -2.27 10.32 6.18
CA TYR A 783 -3.14 10.13 5.02
C TYR A 783 -2.76 10.97 3.77
N GLY A 784 -2.32 12.21 4.00
CA GLY A 784 -2.24 13.24 2.95
C GLY A 784 -1.37 12.87 1.75
N MET A 785 -0.31 12.10 1.97
CA MET A 785 0.61 11.70 0.91
C MET A 785 -0.01 10.66 -0.02
N GLY A 786 -0.95 9.86 0.49
CA GLY A 786 -1.75 8.95 -0.33
C GLY A 786 -2.77 9.73 -1.13
N PHE A 787 -3.31 10.80 -0.55
CA PHE A 787 -4.20 11.70 -1.23
C PHE A 787 -3.51 12.57 -2.30
N TYR A 788 -2.24 12.96 -2.11
CA TYR A 788 -1.41 13.54 -3.17
C TYR A 788 -1.31 12.57 -4.36
N GLY A 789 -0.94 11.31 -4.10
CA GLY A 789 -0.86 10.26 -5.13
C GLY A 789 -2.17 10.07 -5.90
N HIS A 790 -3.31 10.14 -5.21
CA HIS A 790 -4.63 10.19 -5.86
C HIS A 790 -4.81 11.47 -6.70
N ALA A 791 -4.59 12.66 -6.14
CA ALA A 791 -4.84 13.93 -6.80
C ALA A 791 -4.01 14.12 -8.09
N VAL A 792 -2.73 13.70 -8.12
CA VAL A 792 -1.91 13.82 -9.34
C VAL A 792 -2.26 12.79 -10.42
N THR A 793 -3.04 11.75 -10.10
CA THR A 793 -3.38 10.66 -11.03
C THR A 793 -4.86 10.47 -11.34
N ALA A 794 -5.76 11.10 -10.59
CA ALA A 794 -7.21 11.00 -10.75
C ALA A 794 -7.62 11.31 -12.20
N ALA A 795 -8.13 10.28 -12.88
CA ALA A 795 -8.36 10.29 -14.31
C ALA A 795 -9.30 9.17 -14.75
N SER A 796 -10.02 9.43 -15.84
CA SER A 796 -10.78 8.41 -16.56
C SER A 796 -9.90 7.66 -17.56
N TYR A 797 -10.16 6.37 -17.76
CA TYR A 797 -9.50 5.53 -18.78
C TYR A 797 -10.57 4.84 -19.62
N LEU A 798 -10.59 5.14 -20.92
CA LEU A 798 -11.37 4.41 -21.92
C LEU A 798 -10.49 3.33 -22.55
N VAL A 799 -10.84 2.06 -22.30
CA VAL A 799 -10.01 0.91 -22.63
C VAL A 799 -10.76 -0.07 -23.52
N LYS A 800 -10.06 -0.68 -24.49
CA LYS A 800 -10.55 -1.78 -25.33
C LYS A 800 -9.72 -3.03 -25.07
N ASP A 801 -10.12 -3.80 -24.08
CA ASP A 801 -9.44 -5.05 -23.74
C ASP A 801 -9.79 -6.18 -24.74
N ALA A 802 -8.82 -7.04 -25.02
CA ALA A 802 -8.98 -8.15 -25.97
C ALA A 802 -9.92 -9.26 -25.45
N THR A 803 -10.07 -9.41 -24.14
CA THR A 803 -10.96 -10.39 -23.51
C THR A 803 -12.32 -9.77 -23.19
N PHE A 804 -12.33 -8.63 -22.50
CA PHE A 804 -13.51 -8.03 -21.89
C PHE A 804 -14.18 -6.93 -22.73
N GLY A 805 -13.56 -6.49 -23.82
CA GLY A 805 -14.08 -5.47 -24.71
C GLY A 805 -13.93 -4.05 -24.17
N TRP A 806 -14.93 -3.19 -24.41
CA TRP A 806 -14.91 -1.82 -23.92
C TRP A 806 -15.12 -1.74 -22.40
N LEU A 807 -14.16 -1.10 -21.72
CA LEU A 807 -14.12 -0.90 -20.28
C LEU A 807 -13.91 0.58 -19.97
N GLY A 808 -14.50 1.04 -18.87
CA GLY A 808 -14.22 2.32 -18.25
C GLY A 808 -13.54 2.12 -16.91
N PHE A 809 -12.48 2.88 -16.64
CA PHE A 809 -12.01 3.14 -15.28
C PHE A 809 -12.20 4.61 -14.97
N GLY A 810 -12.72 4.89 -13.78
CA GLY A 810 -13.05 6.27 -13.39
C GLY A 810 -14.16 6.93 -14.20
N GLY A 811 -14.89 6.21 -15.06
CA GLY A 811 -15.92 6.81 -15.89
C GLY A 811 -16.87 5.78 -16.48
N ASN A 812 -18.12 6.19 -16.70
CA ASN A 812 -19.18 5.31 -17.20
C ASN A 812 -19.13 5.27 -18.72
N VAL A 813 -18.90 4.08 -19.28
CA VAL A 813 -18.75 3.86 -20.73
C VAL A 813 -20.05 3.40 -21.35
N ASN A 814 -20.43 4.02 -22.46
CA ASN A 814 -21.56 3.62 -23.29
C ASN A 814 -21.11 3.41 -24.74
N GLN A 815 -21.53 2.29 -25.33
CA GLN A 815 -21.35 1.99 -26.74
C GLN A 815 -22.70 2.18 -27.44
N ALA A 816 -22.85 3.32 -28.11
CA ALA A 816 -23.97 3.52 -29.02
C ALA A 816 -23.83 2.61 -30.26
N SER A 817 -24.91 2.43 -31.01
CA SER A 817 -24.86 1.73 -32.30
C SER A 817 -23.99 2.52 -33.29
N GLY A 818 -22.89 1.93 -33.75
CA GLY A 818 -21.96 2.55 -34.70
C GLY A 818 -20.51 2.44 -34.23
N THR A 819 -19.70 3.42 -34.61
CA THR A 819 -18.25 3.47 -34.35
C THR A 819 -17.87 4.30 -33.13
N VAL A 820 -18.81 5.04 -32.56
CA VAL A 820 -18.56 6.01 -31.48
C VAL A 820 -18.77 5.37 -30.10
N ILE A 821 -17.75 5.47 -29.25
CA ILE A 821 -17.77 5.02 -27.85
C ILE A 821 -17.70 6.26 -26.96
N THR A 822 -18.63 6.40 -26.01
CA THR A 822 -18.62 7.53 -25.07
C THR A 822 -18.17 7.12 -23.68
N ILE A 823 -17.52 8.04 -22.97
CA ILE A 823 -17.19 7.92 -21.56
C ILE A 823 -17.59 9.21 -20.84
N ALA A 824 -18.32 9.08 -19.74
CA ALA A 824 -18.66 10.17 -18.83
C ALA A 824 -17.73 10.09 -17.60
N PRO A 825 -16.78 11.02 -17.40
CA PRO A 825 -15.84 10.99 -16.29
C PRO A 825 -16.50 11.11 -14.92
N LYS A 826 -16.08 10.23 -14.01
CA LYS A 826 -16.56 10.01 -12.63
C LYS A 826 -15.42 9.87 -11.61
N ASP A 827 -14.18 10.11 -12.02
CA ASP A 827 -12.94 9.94 -11.26
C ASP A 827 -12.71 11.02 -10.17
N GLY A 828 -13.66 11.93 -9.98
CA GLY A 828 -13.59 13.01 -8.99
C GLY A 828 -12.81 14.24 -9.48
N ALA A 829 -11.84 14.07 -10.38
CA ALA A 829 -11.09 15.17 -10.97
C ALA A 829 -11.75 15.70 -12.24
N ARG A 830 -12.22 14.81 -13.14
CA ARG A 830 -12.79 15.13 -14.47
C ARG A 830 -11.89 16.02 -15.35
N SER A 831 -10.61 16.15 -15.00
CA SER A 831 -9.60 16.95 -15.68
C SER A 831 -8.72 16.11 -16.59
N ARG A 832 -8.70 14.77 -16.41
CA ARG A 832 -7.78 13.86 -17.11
C ARG A 832 -8.51 12.68 -17.73
N LEU A 833 -8.14 12.34 -18.97
CA LEU A 833 -8.70 11.20 -19.72
C LEU A 833 -7.61 10.52 -20.54
N PHE A 834 -7.50 9.19 -20.42
CA PHE A 834 -6.73 8.35 -21.32
C PHE A 834 -7.63 7.60 -22.29
N VAL A 835 -7.38 7.74 -23.59
CA VAL A 835 -8.04 6.95 -24.65
C VAL A 835 -7.04 5.91 -25.14
N ALA A 836 -7.07 4.73 -24.52
CA ALA A 836 -6.04 3.71 -24.70
C ALA A 836 -5.85 3.24 -26.16
N PRO A 837 -6.90 3.02 -26.98
CA PRO A 837 -6.74 2.64 -28.39
C PRO A 837 -6.08 3.72 -29.28
N ALA A 838 -6.09 4.98 -28.83
CA ALA A 838 -5.43 6.10 -29.49
C ALA A 838 -4.02 6.38 -28.94
N GLY A 839 -3.66 5.79 -27.80
CA GLY A 839 -2.46 6.18 -27.04
C GLY A 839 -2.49 7.62 -26.55
N LEU A 840 -3.69 8.22 -26.46
CA LEU A 840 -3.86 9.65 -26.21
C LEU A 840 -4.15 9.93 -24.73
N TRP A 841 -3.25 10.67 -24.10
CA TRP A 841 -3.42 11.25 -22.78
C TRP A 841 -3.86 12.72 -22.89
N ILE A 842 -4.97 13.04 -22.24
CA ILE A 842 -5.61 14.36 -22.25
C ILE A 842 -5.58 14.87 -20.82
N THR A 843 -5.03 16.07 -20.60
CA THR A 843 -5.03 16.75 -19.30
C THR A 843 -5.55 18.17 -19.44
N LEU A 844 -6.45 18.58 -18.56
CA LEU A 844 -6.94 19.94 -18.43
C LEU A 844 -6.29 20.58 -17.20
N THR A 845 -5.48 21.63 -17.39
CA THR A 845 -4.97 22.47 -16.28
C THR A 845 -5.96 23.56 -15.88
N ALA A 846 -7.01 23.76 -16.69
CA ALA A 846 -8.24 24.48 -16.35
C ALA A 846 -9.41 23.90 -17.17
N GLY A 847 -10.61 23.90 -16.60
CA GLY A 847 -11.83 23.31 -17.18
C GLY A 847 -12.10 21.89 -16.70
N LYS A 848 -13.26 21.33 -17.07
CA LYS A 848 -13.73 19.99 -16.68
C LYS A 848 -14.38 19.28 -17.86
N ILE A 849 -14.15 17.97 -18.00
CA ILE A 849 -14.76 17.12 -19.02
C ILE A 849 -16.12 16.62 -18.51
N ALA A 850 -17.22 16.99 -19.18
CA ALA A 850 -18.56 16.45 -18.95
C ALA A 850 -18.72 15.06 -19.54
N ASN A 851 -18.25 14.88 -20.78
CA ASN A 851 -18.29 13.63 -21.52
C ASN A 851 -17.22 13.67 -22.60
N ALA A 852 -16.68 12.52 -22.98
CA ALA A 852 -15.87 12.35 -24.19
C ALA A 852 -16.48 11.30 -25.11
N ALA A 853 -16.25 11.45 -26.42
CA ALA A 853 -16.66 10.51 -27.46
C ALA A 853 -15.45 10.19 -28.34
N TYR A 854 -15.12 8.91 -28.49
CA TYR A 854 -14.06 8.41 -29.38
C TYR A 854 -14.68 7.70 -30.57
N ASP A 855 -14.37 8.16 -31.78
CA ASP A 855 -14.79 7.49 -33.01
C ASP A 855 -13.73 6.48 -33.45
N THR A 856 -14.07 5.19 -33.36
CA THR A 856 -13.18 4.09 -33.69
C THR A 856 -12.85 3.95 -35.19
N ALA A 857 -13.56 4.67 -36.07
CA ALA A 857 -13.28 4.67 -37.50
C ALA A 857 -12.30 5.77 -37.94
N THR A 858 -12.36 6.95 -37.31
CA THR A 858 -11.50 8.11 -37.66
C THR A 858 -10.37 8.36 -36.67
N GLY A 859 -10.44 7.77 -35.47
CA GLY A 859 -9.56 8.09 -34.35
C GLY A 859 -9.89 9.41 -33.64
N ALA A 860 -10.83 10.21 -34.15
CA ALA A 860 -11.16 11.50 -33.55
C ALA A 860 -11.75 11.35 -32.14
N VAL A 861 -11.43 12.32 -31.26
CA VAL A 861 -12.04 12.43 -29.92
C VAL A 861 -12.77 13.77 -29.83
N THR A 862 -14.03 13.76 -29.40
CA THR A 862 -14.78 14.97 -29.07
C THR A 862 -14.94 15.06 -27.56
N LEU A 863 -14.41 16.11 -26.96
CA LEU A 863 -14.66 16.47 -25.56
C LEU A 863 -15.86 17.41 -25.48
N LYS A 864 -16.80 17.13 -24.58
CA LYS A 864 -17.80 18.09 -24.10
C LYS A 864 -17.31 18.63 -22.77
N LEU A 865 -16.99 19.91 -22.71
CA LEU A 865 -16.47 20.59 -21.52
C LEU A 865 -17.60 21.31 -20.77
N ASP A 866 -17.46 21.41 -19.45
CA ASP A 866 -18.39 22.18 -18.60
C ASP A 866 -18.42 23.68 -18.99
N PRO A 867 -19.50 24.41 -18.67
CA PRO A 867 -19.58 25.85 -18.88
C PRO A 867 -18.48 26.66 -18.17
N ALA A 868 -18.24 27.87 -18.66
CA ALA A 868 -17.37 28.85 -18.02
C ALA A 868 -17.87 29.23 -16.61
N SER A 869 -16.91 29.46 -15.71
CA SER A 869 -17.15 30.14 -14.42
C SER A 869 -16.33 31.43 -14.34
N SER A 870 -16.60 32.28 -13.35
CA SER A 870 -15.80 33.48 -13.09
C SER A 870 -14.31 33.19 -12.82
N THR A 871 -14.01 32.01 -12.25
CA THR A 871 -12.67 31.52 -11.95
C THR A 871 -12.12 30.55 -13.00
N THR A 872 -12.91 30.17 -14.01
CA THR A 872 -12.51 29.27 -15.11
C THR A 872 -13.17 29.72 -16.42
N PRO A 873 -12.72 30.83 -17.04
CA PRO A 873 -13.31 31.37 -18.26
C PRO A 873 -12.85 30.67 -19.55
N ALA A 874 -11.79 29.86 -19.48
CA ALA A 874 -11.24 29.10 -20.61
C ALA A 874 -10.70 27.76 -20.10
N ALA A 875 -10.77 26.74 -20.96
CA ALA A 875 -10.08 25.48 -20.74
C ALA A 875 -8.64 25.56 -21.26
N ARG A 876 -7.73 24.84 -20.60
CA ARG A 876 -6.32 24.70 -20.98
C ARG A 876 -5.98 23.23 -21.12
N ILE A 877 -5.70 22.78 -22.33
CA ILE A 877 -5.65 21.36 -22.70
C ILE A 877 -4.23 20.99 -23.15
N THR A 878 -3.65 20.00 -22.48
CA THR A 878 -2.43 19.31 -22.91
C THR A 878 -2.81 17.98 -23.54
N LEU A 879 -2.17 17.65 -24.67
CA LEU A 879 -2.33 16.38 -25.38
C LEU A 879 -0.97 15.71 -25.49
N GLU A 880 -0.86 14.48 -24.98
CA GLU A 880 0.37 13.68 -25.03
C GLU A 880 0.05 12.33 -25.68
N THR A 881 0.85 11.93 -26.67
CA THR A 881 0.81 10.59 -27.26
C THR A 881 1.80 9.73 -26.52
N THR A 882 1.32 8.80 -25.69
CA THR A 882 2.14 8.06 -24.73
C THR A 882 2.61 6.70 -25.23
N THR A 883 1.98 6.15 -26.27
CA THR A 883 2.31 4.83 -26.83
C THR A 883 3.25 4.91 -28.03
N ALA A 884 4.10 3.89 -28.18
CA ALA A 884 4.94 3.75 -29.36
C ALA A 884 4.07 3.57 -30.62
N GLY A 885 4.26 4.45 -31.61
CA GLY A 885 3.51 4.42 -32.87
C GLY A 885 2.11 5.05 -32.82
N GLY A 886 1.72 5.71 -31.72
CA GLY A 886 0.51 6.52 -31.68
C GLY A 886 0.62 7.79 -32.53
N HIS A 887 -0.52 8.38 -32.89
CA HIS A 887 -0.58 9.66 -33.63
C HIS A 887 -0.57 10.85 -32.66
N PRO A 888 0.16 11.95 -32.96
CA PRO A 888 -0.04 13.24 -32.30
C PRO A 888 -1.45 13.77 -32.55
N TYR A 889 -2.04 14.45 -31.57
CA TYR A 889 -3.35 15.09 -31.72
C TYR A 889 -3.24 16.62 -31.68
N THR A 890 -4.13 17.29 -32.40
CA THR A 890 -4.30 18.75 -32.38
C THR A 890 -5.70 19.15 -31.91
N VAL A 891 -5.84 20.39 -31.45
CA VAL A 891 -7.13 21.04 -31.14
C VAL A 891 -7.41 22.09 -32.23
N PRO A 892 -8.19 21.79 -33.29
CA PRO A 892 -8.55 22.77 -34.30
C PRO A 892 -9.23 24.00 -33.67
N GLY A 893 -8.69 25.19 -33.95
CA GLY A 893 -9.15 26.45 -33.37
C GLY A 893 -8.66 26.75 -31.94
N GLY A 894 -7.99 25.82 -31.27
CA GLY A 894 -7.34 26.07 -29.97
C GLY A 894 -6.08 26.93 -30.12
N ARG A 895 -5.91 27.92 -29.24
CA ARG A 895 -4.73 28.80 -29.26
C ARG A 895 -3.60 28.20 -28.42
N MET A 896 -2.47 27.88 -29.03
CA MET A 896 -1.28 27.41 -28.31
C MET A 896 -0.69 28.53 -27.44
N GLU A 897 -0.63 28.31 -26.13
CA GLU A 897 -0.04 29.21 -25.13
C GLU A 897 0.65 28.40 -24.04
N ARG A 898 1.93 28.66 -23.75
CA ARG A 898 2.69 27.98 -22.69
C ARG A 898 2.70 26.44 -22.82
N GLY A 899 2.72 25.94 -24.06
CA GLY A 899 2.67 24.49 -24.34
C GLY A 899 1.29 23.83 -24.17
N GLU A 900 0.22 24.62 -23.99
CA GLU A 900 -1.16 24.15 -23.81
C GLU A 900 -2.07 24.78 -24.87
N TYR A 901 -3.10 24.05 -25.32
CA TYR A 901 -4.18 24.63 -26.12
C TYR A 901 -5.18 25.34 -25.23
N THR A 902 -5.33 26.66 -25.40
CA THR A 902 -6.34 27.47 -24.72
C THR A 902 -7.61 27.55 -25.57
N VAL A 903 -8.76 27.20 -24.98
CA VAL A 903 -10.08 27.22 -25.63
C VAL A 903 -11.04 28.04 -24.75
N PRO A 904 -11.61 29.16 -25.23
CA PRO A 904 -12.63 29.91 -24.49
C PRO A 904 -13.85 29.05 -24.17
N LEU A 905 -14.33 29.10 -22.93
CA LEU A 905 -15.56 28.42 -22.52
C LEU A 905 -16.75 29.37 -22.66
N SER A 906 -17.92 28.83 -23.01
CA SER A 906 -19.17 29.59 -23.08
C SER A 906 -20.02 29.43 -21.82
N MET A 907 -21.14 30.16 -21.71
CA MET A 907 -22.15 29.94 -20.65
C MET A 907 -22.88 28.58 -20.77
N ALA A 908 -22.69 27.87 -21.88
CA ALA A 908 -23.13 26.51 -22.10
C ALA A 908 -21.93 25.56 -22.25
N ALA A 909 -22.19 24.25 -22.20
CA ALA A 909 -21.17 23.23 -22.42
C ALA A 909 -20.49 23.42 -23.78
N THR A 910 -19.16 23.34 -23.81
CA THR A 910 -18.35 23.67 -24.99
C THR A 910 -17.81 22.38 -25.62
N ASP A 911 -18.14 22.13 -26.88
CA ASP A 911 -17.65 20.96 -27.61
C ASP A 911 -16.31 21.26 -28.30
N VAL A 912 -15.31 20.43 -28.04
CA VAL A 912 -13.93 20.56 -28.53
C VAL A 912 -13.55 19.28 -29.26
N GLN A 913 -13.21 19.40 -30.54
CA GLN A 913 -12.73 18.28 -31.33
C GLN A 913 -11.20 18.15 -31.19
N LEU A 914 -10.73 16.91 -31.04
CA LEU A 914 -9.33 16.52 -31.10
C LEU A 914 -9.17 15.63 -32.33
N GLN A 915 -8.26 16.00 -33.23
CA GLN A 915 -8.02 15.25 -34.47
C GLN A 915 -6.62 14.63 -34.44
N PRO A 916 -6.45 13.34 -34.82
CA PRO A 916 -5.13 12.77 -35.04
C PRO A 916 -4.51 13.40 -36.29
N ASN A 917 -3.20 13.65 -36.23
CA ASN A 917 -2.38 14.15 -37.34
C ASN A 917 -1.91 13.02 -38.29
#